data_AF-A0A1S3L510-F1
#
_entry.id   AF-A0A1S3L510-F1
#
_cell.length_a   1.000
_cell.length_b   1.000
_cell.length_c   1.000
_cell.angle_alpha   90.00
_cell.angle_beta   90.00
_cell.angle_gamma   90.00
#
_symmetry.space_group_name_H-M   'P 1'
#
loop_
_entity.id
_entity.type
_entity.pdbx_description
1 polymer ?
#
loop_
_entity_poly.entity_id
_entity_poly.type
_entity_poly.pdbx_seq_one_letter_code
_entity_poly.pdbx_strand_id
1 'polypeptide(L)'
;QVVEVDKVVLGSLVPNSQPETFINIRGNLLADTIDNSISGDSLASLIRMPGGCVEQNLASITLPLIATVYLDRSNDWETVGVQRRVEAINYIQKGYQKQLVYKKKDDSYPPYRNEGTSTWITAYVVKVFSMTRRLVGVSEQDVCGPLLYLLNNKQQITGSFREDNPVYTTTMTGGVQGAESQSTLTAFVLIAMTEATKDTELNCNGAGRTIKNAANYLRSAYGSLKRPYSLAISAYLSLVDEAPSLFLKTLLLKAASPDGTHWPDSENRLFTLEATGYALLALVKSSHMTEAATLFEWLNEQRRRGGGYGSTQPTMVVLQGLSEYLIKKPPPNDLSLQVDLSIQGRSDQRFHFDPRTSYVARSSRAPIDQGFRVEAKGKGQGILEVVTYYNELPEVHEKSSCKNFDLDVTIAESSEKPPPDAEKSYRITINVRALGPRMVVLDISLPTGFVPENEDLEMLTNSVDRYINNFQIVDNLSDRGSLIIHLFKVSNKETETIIFRLQQTFKVGLRQPSSVTVYEYYNPDHCCSRFYSPKEDKDELTQICRNNICRCTQGDCSVSKSLTDPVPYGAREDHACKGLYHVYKAKVLSVSQSQYDRYEMKITQVIKIGVEEGVSVGDTRVFLSHAGCRGGLDLKEGTDYLIMGPKTDLWYKDSSTNSAT
;
A
#
# COMPACT_ATOMS: atom_id res chain seq x y z
N GLN A 1 22.56 -23.67 -3.36
CA GLN A 1 21.09 -23.69 -3.28
C GLN A 1 20.53 -23.38 -4.66
N VAL A 2 19.45 -24.02 -5.07
CA VAL A 2 18.77 -23.75 -6.34
C VAL A 2 17.32 -23.38 -6.03
N VAL A 3 16.83 -22.31 -6.63
CA VAL A 3 15.44 -21.86 -6.56
C VAL A 3 14.89 -21.80 -7.98
N GLU A 4 13.80 -22.51 -8.22
CA GLU A 4 13.05 -22.45 -9.48
C GLU A 4 11.77 -21.66 -9.23
N VAL A 5 11.54 -20.65 -10.06
CA VAL A 5 10.35 -19.79 -10.00
C VAL A 5 9.54 -20.04 -11.26
N ASP A 6 8.33 -20.55 -11.06
CA ASP A 6 7.39 -20.82 -12.14
C ASP A 6 6.85 -19.53 -12.75
N LYS A 7 6.33 -19.64 -13.98
CA LYS A 7 5.65 -18.54 -14.68
C LYS A 7 4.43 -18.08 -13.89
N VAL A 8 4.19 -16.76 -13.87
CA VAL A 8 3.04 -16.18 -13.17
C VAL A 8 1.83 -16.22 -14.11
N VAL A 9 0.72 -16.81 -13.65
CA VAL A 9 -0.54 -16.85 -14.40
C VAL A 9 -1.47 -15.77 -13.86
N LEU A 10 -1.75 -14.75 -14.67
CA LEU A 10 -2.68 -13.66 -14.33
C LEU A 10 -3.97 -13.81 -15.15
N GLY A 11 -5.12 -13.89 -14.48
CA GLY A 11 -6.41 -14.18 -15.13
C GLY A 11 -7.20 -12.96 -15.62
N SER A 12 -6.87 -11.74 -15.20
CA SER A 12 -7.73 -10.57 -15.42
C SER A 12 -6.96 -9.28 -15.69
N LEU A 13 -5.92 -9.37 -16.52
CA LEU A 13 -5.12 -8.24 -16.98
C LEU A 13 -5.94 -7.24 -17.82
N VAL A 14 -5.68 -5.95 -17.61
CA VAL A 14 -6.16 -4.89 -18.51
C VAL A 14 -5.55 -5.10 -19.90
N PRO A 15 -6.36 -5.15 -20.98
CA PRO A 15 -5.83 -5.30 -22.34
C PRO A 15 -4.80 -4.22 -22.69
N ASN A 16 -3.77 -4.59 -23.45
CA ASN A 16 -2.63 -3.73 -23.82
C ASN A 16 -1.76 -3.22 -22.65
N SER A 17 -2.07 -3.59 -21.39
CA SER A 17 -1.13 -3.36 -20.29
C SER A 17 0.01 -4.38 -20.35
N GLN A 18 1.24 -3.93 -20.08
CA GLN A 18 2.41 -4.79 -20.03
C GLN A 18 2.75 -5.06 -18.56
N PRO A 19 2.54 -6.28 -18.05
CA PRO A 19 2.99 -6.61 -16.72
C PRO A 19 4.52 -6.68 -16.69
N GLU A 20 5.11 -6.22 -15.59
CA GLU A 20 6.56 -6.21 -15.39
C GLU A 20 6.95 -7.02 -14.16
N THR A 21 7.84 -8.00 -14.32
CA THR A 21 8.43 -8.75 -13.22
C THR A 21 9.85 -8.28 -12.96
N PHE A 22 10.11 -7.85 -11.73
CA PHE A 22 11.41 -7.45 -11.23
C PHE A 22 11.96 -8.52 -10.29
N ILE A 23 13.20 -8.91 -10.54
CA ILE A 23 13.99 -9.80 -9.69
C ILE A 23 15.04 -8.95 -9.01
N ASN A 24 15.13 -9.00 -7.69
CA ASN A 24 16.11 -8.27 -6.90
C ASN A 24 16.89 -9.25 -6.00
N ILE A 25 18.21 -9.17 -6.04
CA ILE A 25 19.11 -10.08 -5.33
C ILE A 25 20.10 -9.26 -4.50
N ARG A 26 20.26 -9.62 -3.22
CA ARG A 26 21.23 -9.01 -2.31
C ARG A 26 22.03 -10.06 -1.54
N GLY A 27 23.28 -9.74 -1.22
CA GLY A 27 24.21 -10.61 -0.50
C GLY A 27 24.20 -10.43 1.02
N ASN A 28 23.23 -9.70 1.57
CA ASN A 28 23.12 -9.44 3.01
C ASN A 28 21.65 -9.48 3.45
N LEU A 29 21.38 -10.17 4.57
CA LEU A 29 20.04 -10.40 5.10
C LEU A 29 19.33 -9.15 5.61
N LEU A 30 19.99 -8.05 5.92
CA LEU A 30 19.33 -6.81 6.33
C LEU A 30 19.37 -5.73 5.26
N ALA A 31 19.94 -6.00 4.09
CA ALA A 31 20.20 -4.97 3.10
C ALA A 31 18.93 -4.24 2.64
N ASP A 32 17.85 -4.94 2.27
CA ASP A 32 16.60 -4.28 1.88
C ASP A 32 16.00 -3.44 3.02
N THR A 33 15.93 -4.01 4.22
CA THR A 33 15.33 -3.33 5.36
C THR A 33 16.12 -2.08 5.75
N ILE A 34 17.46 -2.15 5.74
CA ILE A 34 18.35 -1.01 6.02
C ILE A 34 18.24 0.03 4.92
N ASP A 35 18.31 -0.40 3.66
CA ASP A 35 18.26 0.48 2.50
C ASP A 35 16.95 1.29 2.50
N ASN A 36 15.83 0.60 2.72
CA ASN A 36 14.52 1.23 2.76
C ASN A 36 14.24 1.98 4.08
N SER A 37 15.01 1.74 5.16
CA SER A 37 14.88 2.50 6.42
C SER A 37 15.58 3.86 6.38
N ILE A 38 16.56 4.04 5.50
CA ILE A 38 17.42 5.23 5.47
C ILE A 38 17.02 6.21 4.34
N SER A 39 16.36 5.75 3.27
CA SER A 39 15.88 6.62 2.19
C SER A 39 14.47 7.17 2.45
N GLY A 40 14.25 8.47 2.19
CA GLY A 40 12.97 9.14 2.44
C GLY A 40 11.79 8.57 1.66
N ASP A 41 11.99 8.27 0.37
CA ASP A 41 10.94 7.75 -0.51
C ASP A 41 10.61 6.28 -0.18
N SER A 42 11.58 5.51 0.32
CA SER A 42 11.40 4.09 0.63
C SER A 42 10.96 3.83 2.07
N LEU A 43 11.20 4.76 3.01
CA LEU A 43 10.69 4.65 4.39
C LEU A 43 9.15 4.67 4.39
N ALA A 44 8.55 5.48 3.52
CA ALA A 44 7.11 5.48 3.25
C ALA A 44 6.62 4.17 2.58
N SER A 45 7.52 3.41 1.93
CA SER A 45 7.19 2.12 1.32
C SER A 45 7.28 0.95 2.32
N LEU A 46 8.20 1.00 3.29
CA LEU A 46 8.28 0.04 4.41
C LEU A 46 7.08 0.16 5.34
N ILE A 47 6.63 1.39 5.52
CA ILE A 47 5.50 1.72 6.36
C ILE A 47 4.57 2.62 5.54
N ARG A 48 3.61 2.00 4.85
CA ARG A 48 2.61 2.66 4.00
C ARG A 48 1.75 3.61 4.87
N MET A 49 2.25 4.81 5.10
CA MET A 49 1.69 5.75 6.08
C MET A 49 1.54 7.15 5.49
N PRO A 50 0.32 7.68 5.40
CA PRO A 50 0.11 9.11 5.28
C PRO A 50 0.36 9.77 6.64
N GLY A 51 0.98 10.96 6.64
CA GLY A 51 1.49 11.60 7.86
C GLY A 51 0.41 12.29 8.71
N GLY A 52 0.74 12.59 9.98
CA GLY A 52 -0.07 13.45 10.86
C GLY A 52 -0.19 13.04 12.35
N CYS A 53 0.07 11.78 12.72
CA CYS A 53 -0.12 11.29 14.10
C CYS A 53 1.19 11.18 14.90
N VAL A 54 1.09 11.28 16.23
CA VAL A 54 2.22 11.16 17.19
C VAL A 54 2.97 9.84 17.01
N GLU A 55 2.19 8.77 16.87
CA GLU A 55 2.66 7.41 16.67
C GLU A 55 3.42 7.22 15.34
N GLN A 56 2.88 7.76 14.25
CA GLN A 56 3.48 7.69 12.92
C GLN A 56 4.83 8.41 12.88
N ASN A 57 4.91 9.57 13.56
CA ASN A 57 6.15 10.30 13.65
C ASN A 57 7.22 9.51 14.42
N LEU A 58 6.86 8.86 15.54
CA LEU A 58 7.78 7.95 16.22
C LEU A 58 8.23 6.80 15.32
N ALA A 59 7.33 6.24 14.52
CA ALA A 59 7.67 5.18 13.59
C ALA A 59 8.70 5.61 12.54
N SER A 60 8.57 6.84 12.05
CA SER A 60 9.52 7.43 11.09
C SER A 60 10.91 7.67 11.68
N ILE A 61 11.04 7.71 13.03
CA ILE A 61 12.32 7.82 13.73
C ILE A 61 12.92 6.43 13.98
N THR A 62 12.11 5.46 14.42
CA THR A 62 12.62 4.21 14.98
C THR A 62 13.33 3.33 13.96
N LEU A 63 12.84 3.22 12.72
CA LEU A 63 13.50 2.41 11.69
C LEU A 63 14.90 2.95 11.29
N PRO A 64 15.06 4.22 10.90
CA PRO A 64 16.39 4.76 10.61
C PRO A 64 17.29 4.72 11.84
N LEU A 65 16.75 4.88 13.05
CA LEU A 65 17.49 4.75 14.30
C LEU A 65 18.07 3.34 14.48
N ILE A 66 17.25 2.29 14.37
CA ILE A 66 17.71 0.91 14.53
C ILE A 66 18.76 0.57 13.46
N ALA A 67 18.52 0.96 12.20
CA ALA A 67 19.46 0.76 11.11
C ALA A 67 20.79 1.49 11.37
N THR A 68 20.74 2.73 11.85
CA THR A 68 21.94 3.54 12.19
C THR A 68 22.72 2.90 13.33
N VAL A 69 22.05 2.48 14.41
CA VAL A 69 22.71 1.81 15.54
C VAL A 69 23.35 0.48 15.11
N TYR A 70 22.70 -0.27 14.23
CA TYR A 70 23.27 -1.48 13.66
C TYR A 70 24.55 -1.19 12.87
N LEU A 71 24.50 -0.27 11.91
CA LEU A 71 25.64 0.07 11.05
C LEU A 71 26.79 0.73 11.82
N ASP A 72 26.49 1.53 12.85
CA ASP A 72 27.51 2.10 13.75
C ASP A 72 28.23 1.00 14.55
N ARG A 73 27.51 -0.04 14.97
CA ARG A 73 28.08 -1.15 15.77
C ARG A 73 28.75 -2.23 14.92
N SER A 74 28.30 -2.46 13.70
CA SER A 74 28.92 -3.41 12.78
C SER A 74 30.07 -2.78 11.96
N ASN A 75 30.19 -1.45 11.98
CA ASN A 75 31.16 -0.68 11.19
C ASN A 75 30.98 -0.85 9.67
N ASP A 76 29.73 -0.98 9.21
CA ASP A 76 29.39 -1.28 7.80
C ASP A 76 29.06 -0.05 6.94
N TRP A 77 29.23 1.18 7.47
CA TRP A 77 28.92 2.41 6.73
C TRP A 77 29.73 2.58 5.44
N GLU A 78 30.95 2.04 5.36
CA GLU A 78 31.74 2.06 4.13
C GLU A 78 31.04 1.28 3.01
N THR A 79 30.42 0.15 3.37
CA THR A 79 29.74 -0.77 2.44
C THR A 79 28.38 -0.22 2.00
N VAL A 80 27.66 0.45 2.91
CA VAL A 80 26.34 1.03 2.63
C VAL A 80 26.45 2.41 1.96
N GLY A 81 27.52 3.15 2.26
CA GLY A 81 27.77 4.52 1.80
C GLY A 81 27.76 5.50 2.96
N VAL A 82 28.93 6.08 3.28
CA VAL A 82 29.13 6.95 4.46
C VAL A 82 28.20 8.17 4.45
N GLN A 83 27.86 8.71 3.28
CA GLN A 83 26.93 9.85 3.18
C GLN A 83 25.52 9.52 3.69
N ARG A 84 25.09 8.27 3.57
CA ARG A 84 23.77 7.82 4.03
C ARG A 84 23.62 7.90 5.55
N ARG A 85 24.73 7.89 6.30
CA ARG A 85 24.71 8.14 7.75
C ARG A 85 24.18 9.53 8.06
N VAL A 86 24.58 10.53 7.28
CA VAL A 86 24.13 11.92 7.45
C VAL A 86 22.64 12.04 7.13
N GLU A 87 22.18 11.36 6.08
CA GLU A 87 20.76 11.30 5.72
C GLU A 87 19.93 10.68 6.85
N ALA A 88 20.34 9.53 7.38
CA ALA A 88 19.67 8.87 8.50
C ALA A 88 19.59 9.77 9.74
N ILE A 89 20.70 10.42 10.11
CA ILE A 89 20.77 11.36 11.25
C ILE A 89 19.82 12.55 11.03
N ASN A 90 19.78 13.11 9.82
CA ASN A 90 18.87 14.20 9.49
C ASN A 90 17.39 13.76 9.60
N TYR A 91 17.05 12.55 9.15
CA TYR A 91 15.70 12.00 9.34
C TYR A 91 15.34 11.84 10.81
N ILE A 92 16.24 11.25 11.61
CA ILE A 92 16.05 11.10 13.06
C ILE A 92 15.86 12.48 13.73
N GLN A 93 16.67 13.47 13.35
CA GLN A 93 16.60 14.82 13.91
C GLN A 93 15.30 15.53 13.55
N LYS A 94 14.85 15.44 12.28
CA LYS A 94 13.56 15.98 11.83
C LYS A 94 12.40 15.33 12.57
N GLY A 95 12.43 14.01 12.72
CA GLY A 95 11.40 13.28 13.47
C GLY A 95 11.39 13.66 14.95
N TYR A 96 12.56 13.81 15.59
CA TYR A 96 12.67 14.32 16.96
C TYR A 96 12.04 15.71 17.12
N GLN A 97 12.37 16.67 16.24
CA GLN A 97 11.79 18.01 16.27
C GLN A 97 10.26 17.99 16.09
N LYS A 98 9.76 17.18 15.15
CA LYS A 98 8.32 16.98 14.97
C LYS A 98 7.67 16.36 16.21
N GLN A 99 8.36 15.44 16.88
CA GLN A 99 7.82 14.76 18.06
C GLN A 99 7.62 15.74 19.22
N LEU A 100 8.55 16.67 19.41
CA LEU A 100 8.46 17.70 20.45
C LEU A 100 7.20 18.58 20.33
N VAL A 101 6.64 18.73 19.12
CA VAL A 101 5.39 19.48 18.90
C VAL A 101 4.19 18.85 19.61
N TYR A 102 4.24 17.54 19.88
CA TYR A 102 3.19 16.81 20.60
C TYR A 102 3.40 16.75 22.11
N LYS A 103 4.53 17.27 22.61
CA LYS A 103 4.85 17.30 24.04
C LYS A 103 3.88 18.19 24.79
N LYS A 104 3.27 17.66 25.86
CA LYS A 104 2.38 18.43 26.74
C LYS A 104 3.17 19.21 27.79
N LYS A 105 2.46 20.09 28.49
CA LYS A 105 3.02 20.92 29.59
C LYS A 105 3.56 20.11 30.77
N ASP A 106 3.07 18.88 30.96
CA ASP A 106 3.49 17.94 32.00
C ASP A 106 4.56 16.94 31.51
N ASP A 107 5.26 17.27 30.42
CA ASP A 107 6.24 16.43 29.73
C ASP A 107 5.69 15.11 29.16
N SER A 108 4.37 14.91 29.15
CA SER A 108 3.76 13.68 28.65
C SER A 108 3.32 13.78 27.18
N TYR A 109 3.02 12.63 26.56
CA TYR A 109 2.63 12.58 25.15
C TYR A 109 1.24 11.93 24.97
N PRO A 110 0.35 12.56 24.18
CA PRO A 110 -0.91 11.94 23.83
C PRO A 110 -0.75 10.96 22.66
N PRO A 111 -1.71 10.04 22.45
CA PRO A 111 -1.77 9.26 21.22
C PRO A 111 -2.11 10.13 20.01
N TYR A 112 -2.92 11.17 20.22
CA TYR A 112 -3.34 12.13 19.19
C TYR A 112 -3.40 13.55 19.77
N ARG A 113 -3.21 14.57 18.93
CA ARG A 113 -2.94 15.96 19.37
C ARG A 113 -3.92 16.52 20.40
N ASN A 114 -5.20 16.16 20.27
CA ASN A 114 -6.29 16.71 21.08
C ASN A 114 -6.84 15.71 22.10
N GLU A 115 -6.04 14.72 22.51
CA GLU A 115 -6.44 13.68 23.47
C GLU A 115 -5.70 13.75 24.80
N GLY A 116 -6.19 12.99 25.78
CA GLY A 116 -5.51 12.73 27.02
C GLY A 116 -4.18 11.99 26.81
N THR A 117 -3.40 11.84 27.87
CA THR A 117 -2.07 11.26 27.77
C THR A 117 -2.10 9.75 27.69
N SER A 118 -1.35 9.19 26.72
CA SER A 118 -1.12 7.75 26.61
C SER A 118 0.12 7.34 27.39
N THR A 119 -0.02 6.37 28.27
CA THR A 119 1.10 5.74 28.97
C THR A 119 2.01 5.02 27.97
N TRP A 120 1.44 4.31 27.01
CA TRP A 120 2.18 3.57 26.00
C TRP A 120 3.03 4.50 25.10
N ILE A 121 2.43 5.56 24.56
CA ILE A 121 3.16 6.53 23.70
C ILE A 121 4.27 7.22 24.49
N THR A 122 3.96 7.66 25.71
CA THR A 122 4.95 8.34 26.56
C THR A 122 6.14 7.41 26.85
N ALA A 123 5.90 6.14 27.15
CA ALA A 123 6.97 5.15 27.33
C ALA A 123 7.75 4.91 26.03
N TYR A 124 7.05 4.85 24.89
CA TYR A 124 7.72 4.67 23.61
C TYR A 124 8.62 5.86 23.25
N VAL A 125 8.20 7.09 23.55
CA VAL A 125 9.05 8.28 23.42
C VAL A 125 10.31 8.15 24.28
N VAL A 126 10.20 7.72 25.55
CA VAL A 126 11.37 7.50 26.42
C VAL A 126 12.34 6.49 25.78
N LYS A 127 11.83 5.37 25.24
CA LYS A 127 12.65 4.36 24.54
C LYS A 127 13.37 4.97 23.33
N VAL A 128 12.64 5.64 22.44
CA VAL A 128 13.21 6.19 21.21
C VAL A 128 14.20 7.31 21.51
N PHE A 129 13.84 8.26 22.38
CA PHE A 129 14.69 9.42 22.71
C PHE A 129 15.96 9.03 23.46
N SER A 130 15.91 8.01 24.32
CA SER A 130 17.13 7.48 24.95
C SER A 130 18.08 6.87 23.93
N MET A 131 17.55 6.11 22.96
CA MET A 131 18.36 5.54 21.88
C MET A 131 18.92 6.60 20.91
N THR A 132 18.18 7.69 20.64
CA THR A 132 18.64 8.75 19.74
C THR A 132 19.58 9.76 20.39
N ARG A 133 19.64 9.85 21.74
CA ARG A 133 20.43 10.84 22.49
C ARG A 133 21.87 10.95 22.00
N ARG A 134 22.56 9.82 21.82
CA ARG A 134 23.97 9.77 21.38
C ARG A 134 24.18 10.08 19.89
N LEU A 135 23.12 10.07 19.08
CA LEU A 135 23.20 10.29 17.64
C LEU A 135 22.90 11.74 17.25
N VAL A 136 21.90 12.37 17.89
CA VAL A 136 21.41 13.72 17.51
C VAL A 136 21.43 14.73 18.67
N GLY A 137 21.96 14.38 19.85
CA GLY A 137 22.09 15.30 20.97
C GLY A 137 20.74 15.65 21.64
N VAL A 138 19.89 14.65 21.89
CA VAL A 138 18.62 14.86 22.60
C VAL A 138 18.87 15.38 24.01
N SER A 139 18.08 16.37 24.44
CA SER A 139 18.21 16.95 25.78
C SER A 139 17.85 15.92 26.87
N GLU A 140 18.55 15.98 28.01
CA GLU A 140 18.25 15.12 29.16
C GLU A 140 16.80 15.30 29.66
N GLN A 141 16.29 16.54 29.63
CA GLN A 141 14.92 16.84 30.03
C GLN A 141 13.87 16.16 29.13
N ASP A 142 14.15 16.00 27.84
CA ASP A 142 13.21 15.35 26.93
C ASP A 142 13.13 13.83 27.12
N VAL A 143 14.11 13.23 27.81
CA VAL A 143 14.06 11.82 28.23
C VAL A 143 13.53 11.69 29.66
N CYS A 144 14.06 12.49 30.58
CA CYS A 144 13.72 12.39 32.00
C CYS A 144 12.33 12.91 32.33
N GLY A 145 11.85 14.00 31.70
CA GLY A 145 10.50 14.54 31.94
C GLY A 145 9.40 13.50 31.69
N PRO A 146 9.33 12.90 30.49
CA PRO A 146 8.34 11.87 30.18
C PRO A 146 8.49 10.62 31.06
N LEU A 147 9.74 10.24 31.39
CA LEU A 147 10.01 9.14 32.31
C LEU A 147 9.42 9.42 33.69
N LEU A 148 9.75 10.57 34.30
CA LEU A 148 9.25 10.99 35.61
C LEU A 148 7.73 11.09 35.64
N TYR A 149 7.12 11.57 34.56
CA TYR A 149 5.67 11.59 34.42
C TYR A 149 5.07 10.18 34.54
N LEU A 150 5.64 9.18 33.87
CA LEU A 150 5.20 7.78 33.98
C LEU A 150 5.32 7.27 35.42
N LEU A 151 6.44 7.55 36.10
CA LEU A 151 6.66 7.09 37.47
C LEU A 151 5.63 7.67 38.43
N ASN A 152 5.38 8.99 38.32
CA ASN A 152 4.57 9.72 39.29
C ASN A 152 3.06 9.57 39.05
N ASN A 153 2.63 9.38 37.80
CA ASN A 153 1.20 9.45 37.44
C ASN A 153 0.60 8.13 36.95
N LYS A 154 1.43 7.19 36.47
CA LYS A 154 0.98 5.99 35.77
C LYS A 154 1.38 4.67 36.44
N GLN A 155 2.37 4.67 37.32
CA GLN A 155 2.72 3.48 38.12
C GLN A 155 1.77 3.32 39.32
N GLN A 156 1.21 2.13 39.49
CA GLN A 156 0.37 1.75 40.62
C GLN A 156 1.22 1.28 41.82
N ILE A 157 0.60 1.20 43.00
CA ILE A 157 1.25 0.73 44.24
C ILE A 157 1.82 -0.69 44.09
N THR A 158 1.16 -1.53 43.29
CA THR A 158 1.59 -2.89 42.96
C THR A 158 2.83 -2.94 42.07
N GLY A 159 3.24 -1.82 41.46
CA GLY A 159 4.32 -1.73 40.48
C GLY A 159 3.87 -1.79 39.02
N SER A 160 2.61 -2.16 38.75
CA SER A 160 2.06 -2.21 37.38
C SER A 160 1.74 -0.82 36.83
N PHE A 161 1.72 -0.68 35.51
CA PHE A 161 1.31 0.56 34.84
C PHE A 161 -0.14 0.47 34.34
N ARG A 162 -0.84 1.62 34.37
CA ARG A 162 -2.17 1.77 33.77
C ARG A 162 -2.12 2.58 32.49
N GLU A 163 -2.99 2.25 31.54
CA GLU A 163 -3.25 3.08 30.35
C GLU A 163 -4.57 3.81 30.53
N ASP A 164 -4.55 5.13 30.36
CA ASP A 164 -5.72 5.99 30.52
C ASP A 164 -6.26 6.47 29.16
N ASN A 165 -5.40 6.60 28.15
CA ASN A 165 -5.78 6.99 26.79
C ASN A 165 -5.05 6.07 25.80
N PRO A 166 -5.57 4.87 25.53
CA PRO A 166 -4.91 3.91 24.65
C PRO A 166 -4.85 4.44 23.22
N VAL A 167 -3.78 4.08 22.50
CA VAL A 167 -3.76 4.19 21.04
C VAL A 167 -4.87 3.29 20.50
N TYR A 168 -5.70 3.78 19.58
CA TYR A 168 -6.84 3.02 19.06
C TYR A 168 -6.41 1.78 18.26
N THR A 169 -5.16 1.72 17.81
CA THR A 169 -4.64 0.64 16.98
C THR A 169 -3.70 -0.31 17.75
N THR A 170 -3.84 -1.61 17.46
CA THR A 170 -2.99 -2.68 17.98
C THR A 170 -1.72 -2.90 17.17
N THR A 171 -1.48 -2.11 16.15
CA THR A 171 -0.35 -2.29 15.22
C THR A 171 0.89 -1.51 15.65
N MET A 172 0.66 -0.43 16.41
CA MET A 172 1.69 0.28 17.13
C MET A 172 1.74 -0.09 18.60
N THR A 173 0.64 -0.48 19.24
CA THR A 173 0.73 -1.09 20.59
C THR A 173 1.04 -2.58 20.55
N GLY A 174 1.04 -3.19 19.37
CA GLY A 174 1.28 -4.62 19.22
C GLY A 174 0.23 -5.48 19.91
N GLY A 175 0.66 -6.64 20.36
CA GLY A 175 -0.15 -7.51 21.21
C GLY A 175 -0.37 -6.97 22.64
N VAL A 176 0.03 -5.74 22.99
CA VAL A 176 -0.05 -5.22 24.36
C VAL A 176 -1.49 -5.11 24.87
N GLN A 177 -2.47 -4.78 24.03
CA GLN A 177 -3.86 -4.60 24.48
C GLN A 177 -4.67 -5.91 24.63
N GLY A 178 -4.07 -7.08 24.37
CA GLY A 178 -4.76 -8.37 24.47
C GLY A 178 -5.06 -8.82 25.90
N ALA A 179 -5.42 -10.09 26.06
CA ALA A 179 -5.50 -10.70 27.39
C ALA A 179 -4.19 -10.47 28.16
N GLU A 180 -4.28 -10.11 29.45
CA GLU A 180 -3.14 -9.76 30.32
C GLU A 180 -2.52 -8.37 30.03
N SER A 181 -3.32 -7.42 29.52
CA SER A 181 -2.88 -6.07 29.09
C SER A 181 -2.08 -5.26 30.12
N GLN A 182 -2.35 -5.43 31.42
CA GLN A 182 -1.57 -4.77 32.47
C GLN A 182 -0.13 -5.29 32.51
N SER A 183 0.08 -6.60 32.33
CA SER A 183 1.40 -7.22 32.36
C SER A 183 2.20 -6.86 31.12
N THR A 184 1.60 -6.94 29.94
CA THR A 184 2.25 -6.55 28.67
C THR A 184 2.60 -5.06 28.64
N LEU A 185 1.72 -4.17 29.13
CA LEU A 185 2.01 -2.75 29.22
C LEU A 185 3.14 -2.48 30.21
N THR A 186 3.12 -3.12 31.37
CA THR A 186 4.18 -2.99 32.38
C THR A 186 5.52 -3.49 31.83
N ALA A 187 5.53 -4.59 31.07
CA ALA A 187 6.72 -5.09 30.39
C ALA A 187 7.23 -4.10 29.33
N PHE A 188 6.35 -3.52 28.52
CA PHE A 188 6.73 -2.50 27.54
C PHE A 188 7.34 -1.25 28.19
N VAL A 189 6.72 -0.74 29.26
CA VAL A 189 7.27 0.41 30.01
C VAL A 189 8.60 0.04 30.65
N LEU A 190 8.76 -1.18 31.19
CA LEU A 190 10.03 -1.66 31.73
C LEU A 190 11.13 -1.70 30.66
N ILE A 191 10.83 -2.15 29.44
CA ILE A 191 11.77 -2.13 28.30
C ILE A 191 12.24 -0.69 28.04
N ALA A 192 11.32 0.25 27.96
CA ALA A 192 11.64 1.66 27.72
C ALA A 192 12.52 2.27 28.82
N MET A 193 12.18 2.01 30.09
CA MET A 193 12.96 2.49 31.24
C MET A 193 14.37 1.88 31.25
N THR A 194 14.47 0.58 30.97
CA THR A 194 15.76 -0.12 30.94
C THR A 194 16.65 0.42 29.83
N GLU A 195 16.10 0.73 28.67
CA GLU A 195 16.85 1.36 27.57
C GLU A 195 17.39 2.73 27.97
N ALA A 196 16.59 3.55 28.65
CA ALA A 196 17.02 4.85 29.16
C ALA A 196 18.16 4.74 30.19
N THR A 197 18.12 3.73 31.07
CA THR A 197 19.16 3.53 32.09
C THR A 197 20.48 2.97 31.57
N LYS A 198 20.56 2.52 30.30
CA LYS A 198 21.83 2.12 29.70
C LYS A 198 22.77 3.31 29.49
N ASP A 199 22.21 4.51 29.38
CA ASP A 199 23.01 5.70 29.24
C ASP A 199 23.49 6.18 30.61
N THR A 200 24.75 5.92 30.93
CA THR A 200 25.36 6.24 32.24
C THR A 200 25.41 7.74 32.53
N GLU A 201 25.25 8.59 31.52
CA GLU A 201 25.19 10.05 31.66
C GLU A 201 23.78 10.57 31.96
N LEU A 202 22.75 9.74 31.83
CA LEU A 202 21.36 10.13 32.06
C LEU A 202 21.01 9.89 33.54
N ASN A 203 20.73 10.95 34.29
CA ASN A 203 20.39 10.83 35.71
C ASN A 203 18.98 11.34 36.02
N CYS A 204 17.99 10.50 35.75
CA CYS A 204 16.61 10.77 36.14
C CYS A 204 16.38 10.33 37.59
N ASN A 205 16.47 11.27 38.53
CA ASN A 205 16.25 11.04 39.96
C ASN A 205 14.96 10.25 40.24
N GLY A 206 15.05 9.08 40.88
CA GLY A 206 13.90 8.24 41.26
C GLY A 206 13.59 7.06 40.33
N ALA A 207 14.19 6.99 39.14
CA ALA A 207 13.91 5.92 38.16
C ALA A 207 14.28 4.50 38.68
N GLY A 208 15.38 4.36 39.41
CA GLY A 208 15.89 3.06 39.85
C GLY A 208 14.97 2.29 40.81
N ARG A 209 14.22 2.99 41.69
CA ARG A 209 13.25 2.33 42.59
C ARG A 209 12.02 1.84 41.84
N THR A 210 11.53 2.64 40.89
CA THR A 210 10.36 2.31 40.06
C THR A 210 10.63 1.12 39.13
N ILE A 211 11.81 1.05 38.51
CA ILE A 211 12.22 -0.08 37.68
C ILE A 211 12.17 -1.39 38.48
N LYS A 212 12.68 -1.39 39.72
CA LYS A 212 12.61 -2.56 40.61
C LYS A 212 11.18 -2.95 40.96
N ASN A 213 10.29 -1.98 41.20
CA ASN A 213 8.88 -2.26 41.49
C ASN A 213 8.15 -2.90 40.30
N ALA A 214 8.36 -2.35 39.10
CA ALA A 214 7.79 -2.92 37.87
C ALA A 214 8.34 -4.32 37.58
N ALA A 215 9.65 -4.52 37.78
CA ALA A 215 10.28 -5.82 37.66
C ALA A 215 9.72 -6.84 38.67
N ASN A 216 9.52 -6.45 39.93
CA ASN A 216 8.94 -7.30 40.96
C ASN A 216 7.50 -7.71 40.62
N TYR A 217 6.68 -6.77 40.13
CA TYR A 217 5.34 -7.07 39.65
C TYR A 217 5.36 -8.13 38.55
N LEU A 218 6.15 -7.90 37.49
CA LEU A 218 6.24 -8.85 36.38
C LEU A 218 6.77 -10.21 36.82
N ARG A 219 7.74 -10.27 37.74
CA ARG A 219 8.23 -11.53 38.29
C ARG A 219 7.13 -12.32 38.98
N SER A 220 6.31 -11.65 39.79
CA SER A 220 5.17 -12.28 40.47
C SER A 220 4.10 -12.75 39.49
N ALA A 221 3.88 -12.00 38.41
CA ALA A 221 2.89 -12.34 37.39
C ALA A 221 3.38 -13.40 36.39
N TYR A 222 4.69 -13.53 36.14
CA TYR A 222 5.26 -14.31 35.03
C TYR A 222 4.77 -15.77 34.98
N GLY A 223 4.71 -16.44 36.13
CA GLY A 223 4.23 -17.83 36.23
C GLY A 223 2.74 -18.04 35.94
N SER A 224 1.95 -16.95 35.97
CA SER A 224 0.51 -16.96 35.69
C SER A 224 0.17 -16.59 34.24
N LEU A 225 1.14 -16.07 33.48
CA LEU A 225 0.94 -15.67 32.10
C LEU A 225 0.71 -16.91 31.22
N LYS A 226 -0.37 -16.88 30.43
CA LYS A 226 -0.76 -17.99 29.55
C LYS A 226 -0.47 -17.70 28.09
N ARG A 227 -0.48 -16.43 27.71
CA ARG A 227 -0.35 -16.03 26.31
C ARG A 227 1.14 -16.00 25.89
N PRO A 228 1.53 -16.66 24.78
CA PRO A 228 2.91 -16.67 24.30
C PRO A 228 3.49 -15.27 24.12
N TYR A 229 2.70 -14.33 23.60
CA TYR A 229 3.07 -12.92 23.49
C TYR A 229 3.45 -12.29 24.84
N SER A 230 2.62 -12.47 25.87
CA SER A 230 2.84 -11.89 27.20
C SER A 230 4.11 -12.43 27.84
N LEU A 231 4.39 -13.73 27.67
CA LEU A 231 5.61 -14.37 28.14
C LEU A 231 6.86 -13.85 27.42
N ALA A 232 6.77 -13.66 26.09
CA ALA A 232 7.87 -13.18 25.28
C ALA A 232 8.26 -11.73 25.59
N ILE A 233 7.30 -10.80 25.63
CA ILE A 233 7.59 -9.40 25.98
C ILE A 233 8.09 -9.26 27.43
N SER A 234 7.55 -10.06 28.35
CA SER A 234 7.96 -10.06 29.76
C SER A 234 9.32 -10.73 29.99
N ALA A 235 9.81 -11.55 29.05
CA ALA A 235 11.12 -12.20 29.16
C ALA A 235 12.29 -11.20 29.20
N TYR A 236 12.06 -9.96 28.74
CA TYR A 236 13.03 -8.87 28.88
C TYR A 236 13.38 -8.54 30.35
N LEU A 237 12.56 -8.99 31.32
CA LEU A 237 12.85 -8.94 32.75
C LEU A 237 14.23 -9.52 33.10
N SER A 238 14.70 -10.52 32.34
CA SER A 238 16.02 -11.15 32.48
C SER A 238 17.21 -10.17 32.42
N LEU A 239 16.98 -8.93 31.97
CA LEU A 239 18.00 -7.89 31.84
C LEU A 239 18.04 -6.91 33.00
N VAL A 240 17.00 -6.91 33.83
CA VAL A 240 16.86 -6.04 35.00
C VAL A 240 17.21 -6.78 36.29
N ASP A 241 17.17 -8.11 36.26
CA ASP A 241 17.28 -8.96 37.44
C ASP A 241 18.38 -10.02 37.29
N GLU A 242 19.18 -10.20 38.35
CA GLU A 242 20.28 -11.18 38.41
C GLU A 242 19.80 -12.60 38.84
N ALA A 243 18.50 -12.79 39.08
CA ALA A 243 17.89 -14.06 39.53
C ALA A 243 17.80 -15.11 38.41
N PRO A 244 17.56 -16.42 38.72
CA PRO A 244 18.01 -17.53 37.86
C PRO A 244 17.30 -17.50 36.51
N SER A 245 18.04 -17.02 35.51
CA SER A 245 17.69 -16.94 34.09
C SER A 245 17.05 -18.23 33.55
N LEU A 246 17.36 -19.37 34.18
CA LEU A 246 16.83 -20.67 33.83
C LEU A 246 15.31 -20.81 33.99
N PHE A 247 14.69 -20.27 35.05
CA PHE A 247 13.23 -20.38 35.24
C PHE A 247 12.48 -19.58 34.17
N LEU A 248 12.89 -18.32 33.95
CA LEU A 248 12.31 -17.45 32.93
C LEU A 248 12.48 -18.06 31.53
N LYS A 249 13.69 -18.53 31.22
CA LYS A 249 13.98 -19.21 29.94
C LYS A 249 13.12 -20.45 29.74
N THR A 250 12.98 -21.29 30.76
CA THR A 250 12.22 -22.55 30.65
C THR A 250 10.75 -22.27 30.35
N LEU A 251 10.14 -21.30 31.03
CA LEU A 251 8.75 -20.94 30.79
C LEU A 251 8.56 -20.26 29.43
N LEU A 252 9.51 -19.42 29.01
CA LEU A 252 9.53 -18.83 27.67
C LEU A 252 9.54 -19.92 26.59
N LEU A 253 10.50 -20.85 26.65
CA LEU A 253 10.66 -21.93 25.66
C LEU A 253 9.47 -22.90 25.65
N LYS A 254 8.82 -23.12 26.80
CA LYS A 254 7.61 -23.94 26.88
C LYS A 254 6.42 -23.33 26.12
N ALA A 255 6.40 -22.01 25.96
CA ALA A 255 5.36 -21.30 25.23
C ALA A 255 5.65 -21.14 23.73
N ALA A 256 6.80 -21.64 23.26
CA ALA A 256 7.13 -21.68 21.83
C ALA A 256 6.23 -22.67 21.09
N SER A 257 6.24 -22.57 19.77
CA SER A 257 5.65 -23.56 18.86
C SER A 257 6.25 -24.96 19.09
N PRO A 258 5.57 -26.05 18.66
CA PRO A 258 6.05 -27.42 18.88
C PRO A 258 7.45 -27.70 18.29
N ASP A 259 7.83 -27.00 17.23
CA ASP A 259 9.14 -27.03 16.58
C ASP A 259 10.16 -26.04 17.19
N GLY A 260 9.73 -25.22 18.16
CA GLY A 260 10.60 -24.29 18.90
C GLY A 260 11.08 -23.08 18.10
N THR A 261 10.40 -22.73 17.01
CA THR A 261 10.85 -21.69 16.07
C THR A 261 10.21 -20.32 16.31
N HIS A 262 8.98 -20.27 16.84
CA HIS A 262 8.23 -19.02 17.00
C HIS A 262 7.24 -19.05 18.18
N TRP A 263 6.70 -17.90 18.57
CA TRP A 263 5.70 -17.76 19.65
C TRP A 263 4.33 -17.44 19.06
N PRO A 264 3.45 -18.44 18.86
CA PRO A 264 2.20 -18.26 18.14
C PRO A 264 1.19 -17.42 18.95
N ASP A 265 0.51 -16.51 18.26
CA ASP A 265 -0.70 -15.84 18.75
C ASP A 265 -1.90 -16.30 17.90
N SER A 266 -2.98 -16.73 18.55
CA SER A 266 -4.15 -17.32 17.89
C SER A 266 -4.99 -16.29 17.14
N GLU A 267 -4.88 -15.00 17.50
CA GLU A 267 -5.74 -13.95 16.95
C GLU A 267 -5.07 -13.26 15.76
N ASN A 268 -3.75 -13.09 15.78
CA ASN A 268 -3.06 -12.28 14.79
C ASN A 268 -1.62 -12.74 14.51
N ARG A 269 -1.35 -13.07 13.24
CA ARG A 269 0.01 -13.41 12.76
C ARG A 269 1.03 -12.30 13.01
N LEU A 270 0.63 -11.02 13.00
CA LEU A 270 1.52 -9.90 13.30
C LEU A 270 2.00 -9.94 14.76
N PHE A 271 1.15 -10.37 15.70
CA PHE A 271 1.54 -10.54 17.10
C PHE A 271 2.48 -11.75 17.28
N THR A 272 2.34 -12.79 16.46
CA THR A 272 3.33 -13.90 16.41
C THR A 272 4.71 -13.39 16.03
N LEU A 273 4.82 -12.52 15.02
CA LEU A 273 6.09 -11.93 14.59
C LEU A 273 6.69 -11.06 15.68
N GLU A 274 5.89 -10.20 16.30
CA GLU A 274 6.31 -9.33 17.38
C GLU A 274 6.75 -10.12 18.63
N ALA A 275 5.96 -11.11 19.07
CA ALA A 275 6.30 -11.99 20.19
C ALA A 275 7.63 -12.70 19.94
N THR A 276 7.81 -13.25 18.73
CA THR A 276 9.05 -13.95 18.36
C THR A 276 10.24 -12.99 18.31
N GLY A 277 10.04 -11.74 17.87
CA GLY A 277 11.06 -10.69 17.94
C GLY A 277 11.47 -10.32 19.37
N TYR A 278 10.53 -10.21 20.31
CA TYR A 278 10.84 -10.01 21.73
C TYR A 278 11.57 -11.21 22.34
N ALA A 279 11.14 -12.43 22.01
CA ALA A 279 11.82 -13.65 22.44
C ALA A 279 13.26 -13.71 21.93
N LEU A 280 13.49 -13.37 20.65
CA LEU A 280 14.83 -13.27 20.06
C LEU A 280 15.68 -12.25 20.81
N LEU A 281 15.16 -11.04 21.05
CA LEU A 281 15.87 -10.01 21.80
C LEU A 281 16.24 -10.46 23.22
N ALA A 282 15.32 -11.12 23.93
CA ALA A 282 15.56 -11.62 25.27
C ALA A 282 16.67 -12.71 25.29
N LEU A 283 16.62 -13.66 24.35
CA LEU A 283 17.61 -14.74 24.22
C LEU A 283 18.99 -14.20 23.84
N VAL A 284 19.06 -13.31 22.82
CA VAL A 284 20.31 -12.68 22.38
C VAL A 284 20.94 -11.89 23.52
N LYS A 285 20.17 -11.08 24.25
CA LYS A 285 20.72 -10.29 25.35
C LYS A 285 21.14 -11.15 26.55
N SER A 286 20.44 -12.26 26.80
CA SER A 286 20.83 -13.28 27.79
C SER A 286 21.95 -14.24 27.31
N SER A 287 22.53 -14.00 26.13
CA SER A 287 23.61 -14.80 25.53
C SER A 287 23.26 -16.26 25.20
N HIS A 288 21.97 -16.56 25.03
CA HIS A 288 21.47 -17.87 24.58
C HIS A 288 21.41 -17.95 23.04
N MET A 289 22.59 -17.96 22.41
CA MET A 289 22.73 -17.80 20.95
C MET A 289 22.28 -19.03 20.14
N THR A 290 22.29 -20.22 20.75
CA THR A 290 21.86 -21.47 20.12
C THR A 290 20.37 -21.46 19.82
N GLU A 291 19.55 -21.13 20.82
CA GLU A 291 18.11 -20.98 20.67
C GLU A 291 17.76 -19.74 19.84
N ALA A 292 18.52 -18.66 19.98
CA ALA A 292 18.31 -17.47 19.16
C ALA A 292 18.49 -17.71 17.64
N ALA A 293 19.31 -18.69 17.25
CA ALA A 293 19.56 -18.99 15.83
C ALA A 293 18.31 -19.51 15.11
N THR A 294 17.51 -20.37 15.75
CA THR A 294 16.29 -20.93 15.12
C THR A 294 15.23 -19.85 14.90
N LEU A 295 15.08 -18.93 15.86
CA LEU A 295 14.18 -17.77 15.76
C LEU A 295 14.66 -16.80 14.67
N PHE A 296 15.97 -16.58 14.58
CA PHE A 296 16.57 -15.72 13.55
C PHE A 296 16.24 -16.24 12.16
N GLU A 297 16.44 -17.55 11.91
CA GLU A 297 16.12 -18.19 10.63
C GLU A 297 14.64 -18.08 10.29
N TRP A 298 13.75 -18.41 11.24
CA TRP A 298 12.31 -18.32 11.03
C TRP A 298 11.86 -16.89 10.72
N LEU A 299 12.29 -15.89 11.51
CA LEU A 299 11.96 -14.49 11.26
C LEU A 299 12.49 -13.99 9.91
N ASN A 300 13.63 -14.51 9.45
CA ASN A 300 14.19 -14.15 8.16
C ASN A 300 13.30 -14.60 6.98
N GLU A 301 12.60 -15.74 7.14
CA GLU A 301 11.65 -16.29 6.17
C GLU A 301 10.30 -15.54 6.15
N GLN A 302 9.95 -14.84 7.24
CA GLN A 302 8.67 -14.10 7.34
C GLN A 302 8.70 -12.71 6.70
N ARG A 303 9.81 -12.34 6.09
CA ARG A 303 10.02 -11.02 5.48
C ARG A 303 9.07 -10.79 4.31
N ARG A 304 8.50 -9.60 4.23
CA ARG A 304 7.65 -9.15 3.11
C ARG A 304 8.41 -8.19 2.20
N ARG A 305 7.72 -7.75 1.13
CA ARG A 305 8.25 -6.78 0.15
C ARG A 305 8.93 -5.60 0.82
N GLY A 306 10.11 -5.23 0.32
CA GLY A 306 10.91 -4.12 0.85
C GLY A 306 11.58 -4.38 2.20
N GLY A 307 11.49 -5.59 2.76
CA GLY A 307 12.14 -5.92 4.05
C GLY A 307 11.29 -5.60 5.29
N GLY A 308 10.00 -5.31 5.12
CA GLY A 308 9.05 -5.09 6.22
C GLY A 308 8.41 -6.38 6.76
N TYR A 309 7.70 -6.27 7.89
CA TYR A 309 7.02 -7.38 8.56
C TYR A 309 5.50 -7.17 8.70
N GLY A 310 4.92 -6.41 7.76
CA GLY A 310 3.47 -6.21 7.63
C GLY A 310 2.95 -5.00 8.40
N SER A 311 3.42 -4.76 9.63
CA SER A 311 3.07 -3.56 10.39
C SER A 311 4.25 -2.98 11.17
N THR A 312 4.02 -1.82 11.79
CA THR A 312 5.05 -0.99 12.41
C THR A 312 5.76 -1.67 13.59
N GLN A 313 5.05 -2.15 14.62
CA GLN A 313 5.72 -2.81 15.76
C GLN A 313 6.48 -4.07 15.37
N PRO A 314 5.88 -5.06 14.67
CA PRO A 314 6.60 -6.25 14.26
C PRO A 314 7.85 -5.89 13.45
N THR A 315 7.75 -4.94 12.52
CA THR A 315 8.92 -4.52 11.72
C THR A 315 10.04 -3.97 12.60
N MET A 316 9.70 -3.13 13.59
CA MET A 316 10.71 -2.54 14.48
C MET A 316 11.31 -3.55 15.45
N VAL A 317 10.48 -4.35 16.12
CA VAL A 317 10.93 -5.33 17.11
C VAL A 317 11.76 -6.42 16.43
N VAL A 318 11.31 -6.92 15.27
CA VAL A 318 12.05 -7.92 14.50
C VAL A 318 13.34 -7.33 13.96
N LEU A 319 13.33 -6.15 13.35
CA LEU A 319 14.56 -5.51 12.87
C LEU A 319 15.55 -5.29 14.02
N GLN A 320 15.09 -4.83 15.18
CA GLN A 320 15.93 -4.66 16.37
C GLN A 320 16.53 -6.01 16.82
N GLY A 321 15.73 -7.08 16.84
CA GLY A 321 16.16 -8.43 17.19
C GLY A 321 17.19 -9.02 16.23
N LEU A 322 16.92 -8.95 14.93
CA LEU A 322 17.83 -9.44 13.89
C LEU A 322 19.16 -8.64 13.89
N SER A 323 19.08 -7.32 14.09
CA SER A 323 20.26 -6.46 14.19
C SER A 323 21.13 -6.82 15.39
N GLU A 324 20.55 -6.98 16.58
CA GLU A 324 21.29 -7.37 17.80
C GLU A 324 21.87 -8.78 17.68
N TYR A 325 21.18 -9.70 17.01
CA TYR A 325 21.74 -11.04 16.70
C TYR A 325 22.97 -10.95 15.81
N LEU A 326 22.89 -10.21 14.69
CA LEU A 326 23.99 -10.06 13.74
C LEU A 326 25.18 -9.27 14.31
N ILE A 327 24.94 -8.33 15.23
CA ILE A 327 26.04 -7.68 15.98
C ILE A 327 26.81 -8.70 16.83
N LYS A 328 26.11 -9.64 17.48
CA LYS A 328 26.75 -10.67 18.31
C LYS A 328 27.33 -11.83 17.50
N LYS A 329 26.74 -12.13 16.34
CA LYS A 329 27.16 -13.18 15.41
C LYS A 329 27.26 -12.60 14.00
N PRO A 330 28.35 -11.87 13.70
CA PRO A 330 28.51 -11.21 12.41
C PRO A 330 28.60 -12.22 11.26
N PRO A 331 28.25 -11.81 10.03
CA PRO A 331 28.47 -12.62 8.84
C PRO A 331 29.96 -13.02 8.69
N PRO A 332 30.27 -14.14 8.01
CA PRO A 332 31.64 -14.57 7.79
C PRO A 332 32.45 -13.53 7.00
N ASN A 333 33.68 -13.25 7.44
CA ASN A 333 34.60 -12.34 6.73
C ASN A 333 35.03 -12.85 5.34
N ASP A 334 34.92 -14.16 5.11
CA ASP A 334 35.17 -14.82 3.83
C ASP A 334 33.89 -15.00 3.00
N LEU A 335 32.92 -14.10 3.16
CA LEU A 335 31.72 -14.03 2.33
C LEU A 335 32.10 -14.01 0.85
N SER A 336 31.62 -15.00 0.11
CA SER A 336 31.82 -15.12 -1.33
C SER A 336 30.64 -15.89 -1.89
N LEU A 337 29.59 -15.16 -2.24
CA LEU A 337 28.35 -15.69 -2.77
C LEU A 337 28.30 -15.42 -4.28
N GLN A 338 28.29 -16.48 -5.08
CA GLN A 338 28.06 -16.41 -6.51
C GLN A 338 26.60 -16.79 -6.78
N VAL A 339 25.88 -15.94 -7.49
CA VAL A 339 24.47 -16.15 -7.85
C VAL A 339 24.33 -16.08 -9.36
N ASP A 340 23.93 -17.19 -9.97
CA ASP A 340 23.68 -17.31 -11.40
C ASP A 340 22.15 -17.27 -11.63
N LEU A 341 21.68 -16.29 -12.41
CA LEU A 341 20.28 -16.12 -12.81
C LEU A 341 20.13 -16.55 -14.28
N SER A 342 19.35 -17.61 -14.48
CA SER A 342 19.04 -18.19 -15.79
C SER A 342 17.58 -17.93 -16.15
N ILE A 343 17.37 -17.20 -17.25
CA ILE A 343 16.04 -16.91 -17.82
C ILE A 343 16.02 -17.53 -19.21
N GLN A 344 14.95 -18.27 -19.56
CA GLN A 344 14.86 -18.93 -20.86
C GLN A 344 15.01 -17.93 -22.01
N GLY A 345 15.84 -18.26 -23.01
CA GLY A 345 16.08 -17.40 -24.17
C GLY A 345 16.96 -16.16 -23.91
N ARG A 346 17.52 -15.99 -22.71
CA ARG A 346 18.50 -14.94 -22.39
C ARG A 346 19.83 -15.54 -21.94
N SER A 347 20.90 -14.78 -22.07
CA SER A 347 22.20 -15.15 -21.49
C SER A 347 22.13 -15.15 -19.97
N ASP A 348 22.72 -16.16 -19.33
CA ASP A 348 22.83 -16.24 -17.88
C ASP A 348 23.52 -14.99 -17.31
N GLN A 349 22.90 -14.39 -16.29
CA GLN A 349 23.47 -13.27 -15.57
C GLN A 349 24.15 -13.79 -14.31
N ARG A 350 25.41 -13.43 -14.10
CA ARG A 350 26.17 -13.84 -12.91
C ARG A 350 26.42 -12.66 -12.01
N PHE A 351 26.02 -12.79 -10.76
CA PHE A 351 26.27 -11.83 -9.69
C PHE A 351 27.25 -12.41 -8.69
N HIS A 352 28.18 -11.59 -8.25
CA HIS A 352 29.12 -11.94 -7.18
C HIS A 352 28.95 -10.95 -6.03
N PHE A 353 28.82 -11.48 -4.82
CA PHE A 353 28.73 -10.73 -3.58
C PHE A 353 29.89 -11.13 -2.66
N ASP A 354 30.65 -10.12 -2.28
CA ASP A 354 31.72 -10.14 -1.29
C ASP A 354 31.33 -9.21 -0.11
N PRO A 355 32.13 -9.11 0.97
CA PRO A 355 31.79 -8.22 2.08
C PRO A 355 31.54 -6.77 1.66
N ARG A 356 32.22 -6.28 0.61
CA ARG A 356 32.13 -4.89 0.11
C ARG A 356 30.90 -4.63 -0.78
N THR A 357 30.34 -5.67 -1.38
CA THR A 357 29.22 -5.58 -2.31
C THR A 357 27.94 -6.20 -1.76
N SER A 358 27.99 -6.75 -0.54
CA SER A 358 26.91 -7.48 0.12
C SER A 358 25.58 -6.70 0.23
N TYR A 359 25.64 -5.38 0.41
CA TYR A 359 24.45 -4.51 0.51
C TYR A 359 23.89 -4.02 -0.84
N VAL A 360 24.66 -4.18 -1.93
CA VAL A 360 24.29 -3.68 -3.26
C VAL A 360 23.15 -4.51 -3.84
N ALA A 361 22.11 -3.83 -4.32
CA ALA A 361 21.02 -4.45 -5.07
C ALA A 361 21.46 -4.84 -6.48
N ARG A 362 21.25 -6.11 -6.86
CA ARG A 362 21.37 -6.56 -8.25
C ARG A 362 19.98 -6.89 -8.78
N SER A 363 19.50 -6.06 -9.70
CA SER A 363 18.16 -6.21 -10.28
C SER A 363 18.20 -6.69 -11.72
N SER A 364 17.18 -7.45 -12.10
CA SER A 364 16.93 -7.90 -13.48
C SER A 364 15.43 -7.92 -13.74
N ARG A 365 15.04 -7.77 -15.01
CA ARG A 365 13.63 -7.89 -15.43
C ARG A 365 13.40 -9.26 -16.08
N ALA A 366 12.31 -9.92 -15.71
CA ALA A 366 11.88 -11.18 -16.32
C ALA A 366 10.56 -10.98 -17.09
N PRO A 367 10.40 -11.62 -18.26
CA PRO A 367 9.09 -11.76 -18.89
C PRO A 367 8.14 -12.58 -18.01
N ILE A 368 6.86 -12.20 -17.97
CA ILE A 368 5.87 -12.85 -17.10
C ILE A 368 5.54 -14.28 -17.53
N ASP A 369 5.64 -14.56 -18.83
CA ASP A 369 5.31 -15.81 -19.49
C ASP A 369 6.38 -16.89 -19.30
N GLN A 370 7.50 -16.54 -18.64
CA GLN A 370 8.67 -17.40 -18.50
C GLN A 370 9.01 -17.62 -17.03
N GLY A 371 9.30 -18.87 -16.69
CA GLY A 371 9.96 -19.21 -15.44
C GLY A 371 11.45 -18.90 -15.50
N PHE A 372 12.07 -18.75 -14.33
CA PHE A 372 13.51 -18.54 -14.21
C PHE A 372 14.10 -19.36 -13.06
N ARG A 373 15.41 -19.60 -13.16
CA ARG A 373 16.18 -20.38 -12.19
C ARG A 373 17.26 -19.52 -11.58
N VAL A 374 17.39 -19.55 -10.26
CA VAL A 374 18.43 -18.89 -9.49
C VAL A 374 19.29 -19.94 -8.80
N GLU A 375 20.57 -19.98 -9.10
CA GLU A 375 21.54 -20.87 -8.46
C GLU A 375 22.54 -20.08 -7.63
N ALA A 376 22.60 -20.34 -6.33
CA ALA A 376 23.52 -19.70 -5.40
C ALA A 376 24.60 -20.70 -4.92
N LYS A 377 25.88 -20.32 -5.03
CA LYS A 377 27.07 -21.10 -4.66
C LYS A 377 28.01 -20.28 -3.77
N GLY A 378 28.77 -20.97 -2.93
CA GLY A 378 29.78 -20.35 -2.06
C GLY A 378 29.31 -20.14 -0.62
N LYS A 379 30.00 -19.26 0.11
CA LYS A 379 29.75 -19.00 1.53
C LYS A 379 29.02 -17.66 1.66
N GLY A 380 27.86 -17.68 2.31
CA GLY A 380 27.07 -16.47 2.54
C GLY A 380 25.59 -16.74 2.67
N GLN A 381 24.86 -15.70 3.03
CA GLN A 381 23.39 -15.69 3.05
C GLN A 381 22.93 -14.41 2.36
N GLY A 382 21.87 -14.50 1.59
CA GLY A 382 21.34 -13.40 0.80
C GLY A 382 19.82 -13.48 0.67
N ILE A 383 19.26 -12.52 -0.06
CA ILE A 383 17.82 -12.40 -0.28
C ILE A 383 17.56 -12.44 -1.78
N LEU A 384 16.50 -13.16 -2.15
CA LEU A 384 15.89 -13.12 -3.48
C LEU A 384 14.47 -12.58 -3.32
N GLU A 385 14.19 -11.45 -3.95
CA GLU A 385 12.88 -10.82 -3.99
C GLU A 385 12.37 -10.81 -5.45
N VAL A 386 11.11 -11.19 -5.64
CA VAL A 386 10.46 -11.24 -6.96
C VAL A 386 9.15 -10.48 -6.86
N VAL A 387 9.01 -9.42 -7.65
CA VAL A 387 7.83 -8.53 -7.62
C VAL A 387 7.28 -8.38 -9.03
N THR A 388 6.00 -8.70 -9.20
CA THR A 388 5.28 -8.51 -10.47
C THR A 388 4.27 -7.38 -10.34
N TYR A 389 4.39 -6.37 -11.18
CA TYR A 389 3.43 -5.27 -11.30
C TYR A 389 2.53 -5.52 -12.51
N TYR A 390 1.23 -5.35 -12.33
CA TYR A 390 0.24 -5.50 -13.40
C TYR A 390 -1.00 -4.67 -13.11
N ASN A 391 -1.76 -4.35 -14.16
CA ASN A 391 -3.05 -3.68 -14.04
C ASN A 391 -4.17 -4.71 -14.21
N GLU A 392 -5.10 -4.73 -13.26
CA GLU A 392 -6.23 -5.66 -13.23
C GLU A 392 -7.54 -4.94 -13.59
N LEU A 393 -8.47 -5.68 -14.20
CA LEU A 393 -9.78 -5.13 -14.57
C LEU A 393 -10.63 -4.79 -13.33
N PRO A 394 -11.33 -3.63 -13.32
CA PRO A 394 -12.18 -3.20 -12.20
C PRO A 394 -13.23 -4.25 -11.77
N GLU A 395 -13.79 -4.99 -12.73
CA GLU A 395 -14.82 -6.01 -12.48
C GLU A 395 -14.38 -7.09 -11.48
N VAL A 396 -13.08 -7.39 -11.40
CA VAL A 396 -12.55 -8.38 -10.45
C VAL A 396 -12.75 -7.91 -9.03
N HIS A 397 -12.45 -6.63 -8.76
CA HIS A 397 -12.62 -6.04 -7.44
C HIS A 397 -14.10 -5.83 -7.07
N GLU A 398 -14.95 -5.51 -8.04
CA GLU A 398 -16.40 -5.40 -7.81
C GLU A 398 -17.03 -6.75 -7.46
N LYS A 399 -16.62 -7.83 -8.15
CA LYS A 399 -17.08 -9.20 -7.88
C LYS A 399 -16.38 -9.82 -6.67
N SER A 400 -15.25 -9.27 -6.22
CA SER A 400 -14.54 -9.76 -5.04
C SER A 400 -15.32 -9.47 -3.75
N SER A 401 -15.44 -10.49 -2.90
CA SER A 401 -16.08 -10.33 -1.60
C SER A 401 -15.16 -9.56 -0.65
N CYS A 402 -15.65 -8.44 -0.13
CA CYS A 402 -14.92 -7.68 0.88
C CYS A 402 -15.00 -8.40 2.22
N LYS A 403 -13.93 -9.14 2.54
CA LYS A 403 -13.90 -10.04 3.71
C LYS A 403 -13.83 -9.32 5.05
N ASN A 404 -13.34 -8.07 5.08
CA ASN A 404 -13.02 -7.32 6.30
C ASN A 404 -13.84 -6.04 6.49
N PHE A 405 -14.46 -5.55 5.41
CA PHE A 405 -15.15 -4.27 5.34
C PHE A 405 -16.43 -4.40 4.54
N ASP A 406 -17.43 -3.62 4.94
CA ASP A 406 -18.60 -3.31 4.16
C ASP A 406 -18.40 -1.88 3.63
N LEU A 407 -18.24 -1.76 2.31
CA LEU A 407 -17.96 -0.50 1.63
C LEU A 407 -19.00 -0.29 0.51
N ASP A 408 -19.69 0.83 0.60
CA ASP A 408 -20.62 1.32 -0.42
C ASP A 408 -20.28 2.77 -0.77
N VAL A 409 -20.30 3.08 -2.06
CA VAL A 409 -19.87 4.38 -2.58
C VAL A 409 -20.86 4.83 -3.63
N THR A 410 -21.39 6.03 -3.45
CA THR A 410 -22.33 6.64 -4.40
C THR A 410 -21.93 8.07 -4.71
N ILE A 411 -22.20 8.50 -5.94
CA ILE A 411 -21.96 9.87 -6.40
C ILE A 411 -23.18 10.39 -7.16
N ALA A 412 -23.59 11.62 -6.86
CA ALA A 412 -24.72 12.27 -7.49
C ALA A 412 -24.40 13.75 -7.77
N GLU A 413 -25.00 14.32 -8.81
CA GLU A 413 -24.89 15.77 -9.07
C GLU A 413 -25.55 16.54 -7.92
N SER A 414 -24.87 17.57 -7.43
CA SER A 414 -25.37 18.45 -6.37
C SER A 414 -26.32 19.49 -6.95
N SER A 415 -27.36 19.83 -6.21
CA SER A 415 -28.28 20.93 -6.56
C SER A 415 -27.73 22.32 -6.19
N GLU A 416 -26.58 22.37 -5.51
CA GLU A 416 -25.95 23.62 -5.10
C GLU A 416 -25.27 24.30 -6.28
N LYS A 417 -25.23 25.64 -6.28
CA LYS A 417 -24.52 26.38 -7.31
C LYS A 417 -23.01 26.08 -7.18
N PRO A 418 -22.36 25.61 -8.26
CA PRO A 418 -20.92 25.43 -8.25
C PRO A 418 -20.23 26.80 -8.08
N PRO A 419 -19.02 26.82 -7.51
CA PRO A 419 -18.20 28.02 -7.46
C PRO A 419 -17.82 28.49 -8.88
N PRO A 420 -17.41 29.76 -9.06
CA PRO A 420 -17.23 30.38 -10.38
C PRO A 420 -16.23 29.67 -11.31
N ASP A 421 -15.32 28.90 -10.72
CA ASP A 421 -14.24 28.14 -11.31
C ASP A 421 -14.58 26.65 -11.54
N ALA A 422 -15.81 26.23 -11.20
CA ALA A 422 -16.30 24.88 -11.42
C ALA A 422 -17.50 24.86 -12.37
N GLU A 423 -17.50 23.92 -13.30
CA GLU A 423 -18.60 23.68 -14.23
C GLU A 423 -19.80 23.04 -13.52
N LYS A 424 -19.53 22.05 -12.67
CA LYS A 424 -20.54 21.26 -11.95
C LYS A 424 -20.02 20.87 -10.57
N SER A 425 -20.95 20.67 -9.64
CA SER A 425 -20.67 20.16 -8.30
C SER A 425 -21.32 18.80 -8.12
N TYR A 426 -20.58 17.83 -7.56
CA TYR A 426 -21.07 16.48 -7.29
C TYR A 426 -20.91 16.15 -5.82
N ARG A 427 -21.88 15.45 -5.24
CA ARG A 427 -21.82 14.97 -3.86
C ARG A 427 -21.45 13.49 -3.86
N ILE A 428 -20.34 13.15 -3.21
CA ILE A 428 -19.91 11.78 -2.97
C ILE A 428 -20.32 11.36 -1.56
N THR A 429 -20.86 10.15 -1.43
CA THR A 429 -21.24 9.52 -0.17
C THR A 429 -20.50 8.19 -0.05
N ILE A 430 -19.72 8.05 1.02
CA ILE A 430 -18.94 6.85 1.32
C ILE A 430 -19.48 6.25 2.62
N ASN A 431 -19.98 5.02 2.53
CA ASN A 431 -20.47 4.25 3.67
C ASN A 431 -19.46 3.15 3.98
N VAL A 432 -18.90 3.17 5.20
CA VAL A 432 -17.89 2.20 5.63
C VAL A 432 -18.26 1.57 6.97
N ARG A 433 -18.12 0.25 7.06
CA ARG A 433 -18.22 -0.50 8.32
C ARG A 433 -17.15 -1.58 8.37
N ALA A 434 -16.51 -1.75 9.50
CA ALA A 434 -15.44 -2.74 9.67
C ALA A 434 -15.95 -3.96 10.45
N LEU A 435 -15.39 -5.15 10.25
CA LEU A 435 -15.77 -6.33 11.07
C LEU A 435 -15.26 -6.27 12.53
N GLY A 436 -14.48 -5.24 12.87
CA GLY A 436 -14.01 -4.95 14.22
C GLY A 436 -13.50 -3.51 14.30
N PRO A 437 -13.58 -2.84 15.48
CA PRO A 437 -13.15 -1.47 15.65
C PRO A 437 -11.66 -1.33 15.35
N ARG A 438 -11.32 -0.59 14.30
CA ARG A 438 -9.94 -0.43 13.82
C ARG A 438 -9.73 0.94 13.15
N MET A 439 -8.47 1.35 13.06
CA MET A 439 -8.07 2.52 12.27
C MET A 439 -8.00 2.17 10.79
N VAL A 440 -8.59 3.02 9.98
CA VAL A 440 -8.83 2.78 8.55
C VAL A 440 -8.37 3.99 7.75
N VAL A 441 -7.82 3.72 6.57
CA VAL A 441 -7.57 4.73 5.55
C VAL A 441 -8.57 4.54 4.43
N LEU A 442 -9.16 5.65 4.01
CA LEU A 442 -9.87 5.75 2.74
C LEU A 442 -8.94 6.42 1.73
N ASP A 443 -8.53 5.66 0.72
CA ASP A 443 -7.81 6.16 -0.44
C ASP A 443 -8.81 6.37 -1.58
N ILE A 444 -9.11 7.63 -1.85
CA ILE A 444 -10.13 8.05 -2.81
C ILE A 444 -9.38 8.62 -4.01
N SER A 445 -9.26 7.81 -5.06
CA SER A 445 -8.74 8.30 -6.32
C SER A 445 -9.73 9.31 -6.91
N LEU A 446 -9.23 10.45 -7.36
CA LEU A 446 -10.07 11.52 -7.91
C LEU A 446 -10.29 11.29 -9.41
N PRO A 447 -11.52 11.51 -9.93
CA PRO A 447 -11.75 11.49 -11.36
C PRO A 447 -11.01 12.63 -12.05
N THR A 448 -10.58 12.42 -13.29
CA THR A 448 -9.87 13.46 -14.06
C THR A 448 -10.73 14.72 -14.18
N GLY A 449 -10.17 15.86 -13.77
CA GLY A 449 -10.85 17.15 -13.78
C GLY A 449 -11.70 17.46 -12.55
N PHE A 450 -11.59 16.65 -11.49
CA PHE A 450 -12.30 16.84 -10.24
C PHE A 450 -11.35 17.21 -9.10
N VAL A 451 -11.79 18.12 -8.24
CA VAL A 451 -11.10 18.48 -6.99
C VAL A 451 -12.08 18.40 -5.82
N PRO A 452 -11.66 17.93 -4.64
CA PRO A 452 -12.53 17.92 -3.47
C PRO A 452 -12.72 19.33 -2.90
N GLU A 453 -13.89 19.57 -2.31
CA GLU A 453 -14.19 20.81 -1.61
C GLU A 453 -13.52 20.82 -0.23
N ASN A 454 -12.57 21.74 -0.02
CA ASN A 454 -11.78 21.78 1.20
C ASN A 454 -12.61 22.20 2.42
N GLU A 455 -13.60 23.09 2.25
CA GLU A 455 -14.46 23.55 3.34
C GLU A 455 -15.24 22.38 3.99
N ASP A 456 -15.75 21.46 3.17
CA ASP A 456 -16.47 20.28 3.64
C ASP A 456 -15.54 19.37 4.47
N LEU A 457 -14.32 19.13 3.99
CA LEU A 457 -13.32 18.30 4.67
C LEU A 457 -12.83 18.92 5.98
N GLU A 458 -12.61 20.24 6.00
CA GLU A 458 -12.25 20.98 7.20
C GLU A 458 -13.37 20.92 8.25
N MET A 459 -14.63 21.04 7.82
CA MET A 459 -15.78 20.90 8.72
C MET A 459 -15.89 19.49 9.30
N LEU A 460 -15.69 18.44 8.49
CA LEU A 460 -15.69 17.05 8.95
C LEU A 460 -14.56 16.77 9.97
N THR A 461 -13.44 17.49 9.84
CA THR A 461 -12.26 17.35 10.72
C THR A 461 -12.42 18.12 12.04
N ASN A 462 -12.95 19.34 11.98
CA ASN A 462 -12.97 20.28 13.10
C ASN A 462 -14.26 20.25 13.93
N SER A 463 -15.28 19.52 13.50
CA SER A 463 -16.53 19.38 14.27
C SER A 463 -16.29 18.72 15.63
N VAL A 464 -17.20 18.96 16.59
CA VAL A 464 -17.13 18.32 17.91
C VAL A 464 -17.23 16.80 17.79
N ASP A 465 -18.02 16.32 16.84
CA ASP A 465 -18.26 14.91 16.57
C ASP A 465 -17.11 14.23 15.79
N ARG A 466 -16.20 15.00 15.18
CA ARG A 466 -14.98 14.57 14.46
C ARG A 466 -15.18 13.32 13.59
N TYR A 467 -15.96 13.49 12.51
CA TYR A 467 -16.23 12.41 11.55
C TYR A 467 -14.97 11.91 10.82
N ILE A 468 -14.00 12.79 10.61
CA ILE A 468 -12.68 12.42 10.08
C ILE A 468 -11.58 12.96 11.00
N ASN A 469 -10.47 12.23 11.11
CA ASN A 469 -9.38 12.63 12.00
C ASN A 469 -8.32 13.47 11.30
N ASN A 470 -8.06 13.17 10.04
CA ASN A 470 -7.10 13.88 9.21
C ASN A 470 -7.36 13.58 7.73
N PHE A 471 -7.11 14.54 6.85
CA PHE A 471 -7.15 14.32 5.40
C PHE A 471 -5.92 14.93 4.73
N GLN A 472 -5.53 14.36 3.61
CA GLN A 472 -4.44 14.87 2.79
C GLN A 472 -4.73 14.61 1.31
N ILE A 473 -4.57 15.64 0.48
CA ILE A 473 -4.57 15.49 -0.98
C ILE A 473 -3.14 15.19 -1.40
N VAL A 474 -2.96 14.09 -2.13
CA VAL A 474 -1.64 13.54 -2.45
C VAL A 474 -1.55 13.31 -3.95
N ASP A 475 -0.71 14.10 -4.61
CA ASP A 475 -0.58 14.10 -6.07
C ASP A 475 0.34 12.99 -6.61
N ASN A 476 1.07 12.28 -5.73
CA ASN A 476 2.08 11.28 -6.13
C ASN A 476 1.66 9.81 -5.90
N LEU A 477 0.51 9.55 -5.28
CA LEU A 477 0.04 8.18 -5.00
C LEU A 477 -0.76 7.58 -6.16
N SER A 478 -1.24 8.43 -7.07
CA SER A 478 -2.02 8.08 -8.26
C SER A 478 -1.68 9.09 -9.36
N ASP A 479 -1.64 8.65 -10.62
CA ASP A 479 -1.47 9.53 -11.79
C ASP A 479 -2.55 10.64 -11.87
N ARG A 480 -3.63 10.51 -11.09
CA ARG A 480 -4.81 11.41 -11.07
C ARG A 480 -4.96 12.21 -9.77
N GLY A 481 -4.02 12.04 -8.82
CA GLY A 481 -4.18 12.52 -7.45
C GLY A 481 -5.14 11.66 -6.63
N SER A 482 -4.83 11.50 -5.35
CA SER A 482 -5.66 10.78 -4.38
C SER A 482 -5.98 11.67 -3.19
N LEU A 483 -7.23 11.64 -2.74
CA LEU A 483 -7.62 12.15 -1.43
C LEU A 483 -7.52 11.02 -0.41
N ILE A 484 -6.67 11.21 0.60
CA ILE A 484 -6.45 10.25 1.68
C ILE A 484 -7.14 10.74 2.93
N ILE A 485 -8.09 9.96 3.46
CA ILE A 485 -8.81 10.27 4.71
C ILE A 485 -8.47 9.21 5.77
N HIS A 486 -8.19 9.67 6.99
CA HIS A 486 -7.94 8.82 8.15
C HIS A 486 -9.14 8.79 9.08
N LEU A 487 -9.53 7.57 9.45
CA LEU A 487 -10.54 7.28 10.45
C LEU A 487 -9.88 6.47 11.55
N PHE A 488 -9.73 7.03 12.76
CA PHE A 488 -9.07 6.36 13.88
C PHE A 488 -9.87 5.18 14.43
N LYS A 489 -11.18 5.18 14.18
CA LYS A 489 -12.07 4.12 14.60
C LYS A 489 -13.20 4.02 13.60
N VAL A 490 -13.35 2.84 13.00
CA VAL A 490 -14.56 2.47 12.26
C VAL A 490 -15.34 1.43 13.06
N SER A 491 -16.59 1.73 13.40
CA SER A 491 -17.47 0.81 14.15
C SER A 491 -17.73 -0.51 13.42
N ASN A 492 -18.00 -1.56 14.20
CA ASN A 492 -18.47 -2.86 13.69
C ASN A 492 -19.98 -3.07 13.82
N LYS A 493 -20.67 -2.11 14.44
CA LYS A 493 -22.12 -2.16 14.64
C LYS A 493 -22.84 -1.18 13.73
N GLU A 494 -22.30 0.04 13.66
CA GLU A 494 -22.89 1.16 12.93
C GLU A 494 -22.05 1.43 11.69
N THR A 495 -22.71 1.87 10.62
CA THR A 495 -22.05 2.30 9.39
C THR A 495 -21.65 3.76 9.56
N GLU A 496 -20.38 4.06 9.30
CA GLU A 496 -19.88 5.42 9.26
C GLU A 496 -20.06 5.97 7.84
N THR A 497 -20.72 7.12 7.75
CA THR A 497 -21.05 7.76 6.47
C THR A 497 -20.31 9.08 6.36
N ILE A 498 -19.50 9.22 5.31
CA ILE A 498 -18.70 10.40 5.01
C ILE A 498 -19.23 11.01 3.72
N ILE A 499 -19.53 12.30 3.76
CA ILE A 499 -20.15 13.03 2.65
C ILE A 499 -19.39 14.34 2.45
N PHE A 500 -18.95 14.60 1.22
CA PHE A 500 -18.34 15.86 0.83
C PHE A 500 -18.57 16.10 -0.67
N ARG A 501 -18.30 17.33 -1.12
CA ARG A 501 -18.45 17.72 -2.53
C ARG A 501 -17.16 17.55 -3.32
N LEU A 502 -17.31 17.18 -4.59
CA LEU A 502 -16.29 17.18 -5.63
C LEU A 502 -16.69 18.22 -6.69
N GLN A 503 -15.81 19.17 -6.96
CA GLN A 503 -16.00 20.21 -7.97
C GLN A 503 -15.35 19.78 -9.28
N GLN A 504 -16.11 19.83 -10.38
CA GLN A 504 -15.60 19.59 -11.72
C GLN A 504 -15.04 20.88 -12.30
N THR A 505 -13.72 20.97 -12.40
CA THR A 505 -13.02 22.17 -12.90
C THR A 505 -12.98 22.23 -14.43
N PHE A 506 -13.00 21.09 -15.12
CA PHE A 506 -13.09 21.02 -16.56
C PHE A 506 -13.83 19.77 -17.06
N LYS A 507 -14.39 19.86 -18.27
CA LYS A 507 -15.13 18.76 -18.91
C LYS A 507 -14.17 17.74 -19.51
N VAL A 508 -14.39 16.47 -19.15
CA VAL A 508 -13.63 15.33 -19.66
C VAL A 508 -14.66 14.34 -20.21
N GLY A 509 -14.46 13.88 -21.44
CA GLY A 509 -15.27 12.79 -22.02
C GLY A 509 -14.63 11.43 -21.82
N LEU A 510 -15.44 10.36 -21.83
CA LEU A 510 -14.99 8.97 -21.61
C LEU A 510 -14.22 8.82 -20.30
N ARG A 511 -14.80 9.33 -19.22
CA ARG A 511 -14.21 9.29 -17.89
C ARG A 511 -14.07 7.85 -17.43
N GLN A 512 -12.85 7.47 -17.06
CA GLN A 512 -12.64 6.18 -16.41
C GLN A 512 -13.21 6.21 -14.99
N PRO A 513 -13.83 5.12 -14.52
CA PRO A 513 -14.26 5.00 -13.13
C PRO A 513 -13.08 5.23 -12.19
N SER A 514 -13.35 5.94 -11.10
CA SER A 514 -12.39 6.12 -10.01
C SER A 514 -12.73 5.15 -8.89
N SER A 515 -11.74 4.77 -8.08
CA SER A 515 -11.93 3.88 -6.95
C SER A 515 -11.87 4.61 -5.61
N VAL A 516 -12.66 4.12 -4.66
CA VAL A 516 -12.43 4.27 -3.22
C VAL A 516 -11.92 2.94 -2.71
N THR A 517 -10.73 2.95 -2.12
CA THR A 517 -10.17 1.79 -1.44
C THR A 517 -10.14 2.06 0.05
N VAL A 518 -10.90 1.25 0.79
CA VAL A 518 -10.78 1.17 2.24
C VAL A 518 -9.73 0.13 2.59
N TYR A 519 -8.78 0.47 3.43
CA TYR A 519 -7.85 -0.50 3.98
C TYR A 519 -7.54 -0.23 5.44
N GLU A 520 -7.25 -1.31 6.15
CA GLU A 520 -6.73 -1.21 7.51
C GLU A 520 -5.36 -0.55 7.46
N TYR A 521 -5.19 0.55 8.20
CA TYR A 521 -4.03 1.44 8.07
C TYR A 521 -2.69 0.70 8.16
N TYR A 522 -2.60 -0.35 8.96
CA TYR A 522 -1.35 -1.07 9.24
C TYR A 522 -1.35 -2.53 8.76
N ASN A 523 -2.42 -2.99 8.11
CA ASN A 523 -2.46 -4.27 7.42
C ASN A 523 -3.23 -4.10 6.10
N PRO A 524 -2.61 -3.47 5.08
CA PRO A 524 -3.30 -3.13 3.84
C PRO A 524 -3.75 -4.35 3.03
N ASP A 525 -3.33 -5.58 3.38
CA ASP A 525 -3.91 -6.81 2.83
C ASP A 525 -5.40 -6.94 3.20
N HIS A 526 -5.78 -6.35 4.34
CA HIS A 526 -7.18 -6.11 4.68
C HIS A 526 -7.63 -4.85 3.96
N CYS A 527 -8.11 -5.01 2.73
CA CYS A 527 -8.66 -3.93 1.94
C CYS A 527 -9.96 -4.33 1.23
N CYS A 528 -10.68 -3.33 0.76
CA CYS A 528 -11.83 -3.46 -0.11
C CYS A 528 -11.86 -2.24 -1.03
N SER A 529 -12.11 -2.47 -2.33
CA SER A 529 -12.19 -1.40 -3.33
C SER A 529 -13.58 -1.38 -3.95
N ARG A 530 -14.11 -0.18 -4.17
CA ARG A 530 -15.34 0.06 -4.94
C ARG A 530 -15.10 1.17 -5.94
N PHE A 531 -15.65 1.02 -7.13
CA PHE A 531 -15.55 2.03 -8.18
C PHE A 531 -16.78 2.93 -8.17
N TYR A 532 -16.57 4.18 -8.54
CA TYR A 532 -17.60 5.18 -8.70
C TYR A 532 -17.28 6.04 -9.93
N SER A 533 -18.33 6.48 -10.60
CA SER A 533 -18.24 7.43 -11.70
C SER A 533 -19.49 8.31 -11.69
N PRO A 534 -19.39 9.64 -11.86
CA PRO A 534 -20.54 10.48 -12.11
C PRO A 534 -21.32 9.94 -13.32
N LYS A 535 -22.65 10.08 -13.31
CA LYS A 535 -23.46 9.69 -14.48
C LYS A 535 -23.00 10.47 -15.71
N GLU A 536 -22.94 9.77 -16.86
CA GLU A 536 -22.53 10.34 -18.14
C GLU A 536 -23.43 11.52 -18.51
N ASP A 537 -22.83 12.69 -18.75
CA ASP A 537 -23.53 13.75 -19.47
C ASP A 537 -23.62 13.33 -20.94
N LYS A 538 -24.82 13.47 -21.52
CA LYS A 538 -25.05 13.18 -22.95
C LYS A 538 -24.19 14.05 -23.89
N ASP A 539 -23.56 15.09 -23.34
CA ASP A 539 -22.73 16.09 -24.04
C ASP A 539 -21.22 15.76 -24.02
N GLU A 540 -20.81 14.59 -23.49
CA GLU A 540 -19.40 14.18 -23.49
C GLU A 540 -18.89 13.75 -24.87
N LEU A 541 -17.57 13.87 -25.09
CA LEU A 541 -16.89 13.47 -26.32
C LEU A 541 -17.17 12.00 -26.64
N THR A 542 -18.05 11.77 -27.60
CA THR A 542 -18.40 10.43 -28.05
C THR A 542 -17.31 9.89 -28.99
N GLN A 543 -17.10 8.58 -28.94
CA GLN A 543 -16.27 7.82 -29.88
C GLN A 543 -17.03 6.57 -30.26
N ILE A 544 -16.84 5.98 -31.44
CA ILE A 544 -17.22 4.59 -31.74
C ILE A 544 -16.00 3.73 -31.38
N CYS A 545 -16.20 2.61 -30.70
CA CYS A 545 -15.12 1.67 -30.40
C CYS A 545 -15.46 0.28 -30.91
N ARG A 546 -14.46 -0.41 -31.47
CA ARG A 546 -14.53 -1.85 -31.76
C ARG A 546 -13.25 -2.49 -31.25
N ASN A 547 -13.39 -3.36 -30.24
CA ASN A 547 -12.26 -3.86 -29.45
C ASN A 547 -11.44 -2.70 -28.86
N ASN A 548 -10.11 -2.71 -28.98
CA ASN A 548 -9.21 -1.69 -28.44
C ASN A 548 -8.98 -0.48 -29.35
N ILE A 549 -9.67 -0.41 -30.49
CA ILE A 549 -9.54 0.71 -31.44
C ILE A 549 -10.81 1.55 -31.29
N CYS A 550 -10.63 2.81 -30.91
CA CYS A 550 -11.69 3.79 -30.84
C CYS A 550 -11.46 4.89 -31.88
N ARG A 551 -12.55 5.43 -32.40
CA ARG A 551 -12.55 6.53 -33.37
C ARG A 551 -13.47 7.63 -32.87
N CYS A 552 -12.95 8.85 -32.85
CA CYS A 552 -13.72 10.03 -32.45
C CYS A 552 -14.95 10.23 -33.34
N THR A 553 -16.11 10.51 -32.73
CA THR A 553 -17.37 10.79 -33.43
C THR A 553 -17.76 12.27 -33.46
N GLN A 554 -16.82 13.20 -33.25
CA GLN A 554 -17.03 14.64 -33.50
C GLN A 554 -17.08 14.99 -35.02
N GLY A 555 -17.62 14.09 -35.85
CA GLY A 555 -17.89 14.36 -37.26
C GLY A 555 -19.36 14.64 -37.50
N ASP A 556 -19.68 15.28 -38.63
CA ASP A 556 -21.07 15.45 -39.07
C ASP A 556 -21.74 14.09 -39.26
N CYS A 557 -22.95 13.94 -38.71
CA CYS A 557 -23.78 12.77 -38.97
C CYS A 557 -24.17 12.72 -40.44
N SER A 558 -24.06 11.54 -41.07
CA SER A 558 -24.67 11.33 -42.39
C SER A 558 -26.19 11.53 -42.29
N VAL A 559 -26.75 12.27 -43.25
CA VAL A 559 -28.20 12.49 -43.34
C VAL A 559 -28.73 11.73 -44.55
N SER A 560 -29.71 10.85 -44.32
CA SER A 560 -30.41 10.14 -45.38
C SER A 560 -31.25 11.13 -46.18
N LYS A 561 -30.98 11.23 -47.48
CA LYS A 561 -31.80 12.04 -48.40
C LYS A 561 -32.95 11.21 -48.93
N SER A 562 -34.15 11.75 -48.86
CA SER A 562 -35.34 11.12 -49.44
C SER A 562 -35.27 11.16 -50.97
N LEU A 563 -35.98 10.23 -51.62
CA LEU A 563 -36.21 10.25 -53.07
C LEU A 563 -36.94 11.53 -53.53
N THR A 564 -37.58 12.25 -52.62
CA THR A 564 -38.31 13.50 -52.86
C THR A 564 -37.42 14.75 -52.81
N ASP A 565 -36.17 14.64 -52.36
CA ASP A 565 -35.28 15.81 -52.23
C ASP A 565 -34.67 16.15 -53.60
N PRO A 566 -34.79 17.39 -54.09
CA PRO A 566 -34.26 17.78 -55.39
C PRO A 566 -32.72 17.77 -55.35
N VAL A 567 -32.11 16.73 -55.91
CA VAL A 567 -30.67 16.67 -56.16
C VAL A 567 -30.42 17.09 -57.62
N PRO A 568 -29.58 18.10 -57.89
CA PRO A 568 -29.27 18.52 -59.26
C PRO A 568 -28.77 17.36 -60.12
N TYR A 569 -29.19 17.33 -61.39
CA TYR A 569 -28.74 16.33 -62.35
C TYR A 569 -27.21 16.35 -62.48
N GLY A 570 -26.55 15.19 -62.43
CA GLY A 570 -25.08 15.06 -62.46
C GLY A 570 -24.38 15.24 -61.10
N ALA A 571 -25.00 15.90 -60.10
CA ALA A 571 -24.32 16.20 -58.83
C ALA A 571 -23.88 14.95 -58.03
N ARG A 572 -24.62 13.84 -58.16
CA ARG A 572 -24.25 12.55 -57.52
C ARG A 572 -23.03 11.92 -58.19
N GLU A 573 -22.95 12.00 -59.52
CA GLU A 573 -21.82 11.50 -60.30
C GLU A 573 -20.58 12.35 -60.05
N ASP A 574 -20.72 13.68 -60.07
CA ASP A 574 -19.65 14.62 -59.75
C ASP A 574 -19.11 14.37 -58.33
N HIS A 575 -19.98 14.17 -57.35
CA HIS A 575 -19.56 13.89 -55.98
C HIS A 575 -18.86 12.52 -55.86
N ALA A 576 -19.41 11.48 -56.50
CA ALA A 576 -18.76 10.17 -56.56
C ALA A 576 -17.38 10.22 -57.24
N CYS A 577 -17.17 11.14 -58.18
CA CYS A 577 -15.91 11.34 -58.90
C CYS A 577 -14.91 12.27 -58.21
N LYS A 578 -15.30 13.05 -57.18
CA LYS A 578 -14.42 14.01 -56.46
C LYS A 578 -13.29 13.36 -55.63
N GLY A 579 -13.26 12.03 -55.52
CA GLY A 579 -12.20 11.32 -54.80
C GLY A 579 -12.31 9.80 -54.92
N LEU A 580 -11.53 9.10 -54.10
CA LEU A 580 -11.57 7.63 -53.98
C LEU A 580 -12.74 7.18 -53.09
N TYR A 581 -13.95 7.57 -53.47
CA TYR A 581 -15.18 7.13 -52.84
C TYR A 581 -15.55 5.72 -53.29
N HIS A 582 -16.08 4.92 -52.36
CA HIS A 582 -16.80 3.71 -52.71
C HIS A 582 -18.27 4.04 -52.95
N VAL A 583 -18.89 3.37 -53.93
CA VAL A 583 -20.32 3.55 -54.22
C VAL A 583 -20.99 2.18 -54.36
N TYR A 584 -21.90 1.90 -53.42
CA TYR A 584 -22.62 0.63 -53.34
C TYR A 584 -24.12 0.86 -53.31
N LYS A 585 -24.86 -0.06 -53.94
CA LYS A 585 -26.26 -0.28 -53.60
C LYS A 585 -26.30 -1.44 -52.60
N ALA A 586 -26.88 -1.22 -51.43
CA ALA A 586 -26.91 -2.22 -50.37
C ALA A 586 -28.30 -2.31 -49.71
N LYS A 587 -28.70 -3.53 -49.37
CA LYS A 587 -29.96 -3.83 -48.69
C LYS A 587 -29.73 -4.05 -47.20
N VAL A 588 -30.48 -3.37 -46.34
CA VAL A 588 -30.42 -3.58 -44.88
C VAL A 588 -31.04 -4.92 -44.53
N LEU A 589 -30.27 -5.81 -43.90
CA LEU A 589 -30.72 -7.12 -43.43
C LEU A 589 -31.20 -7.07 -41.98
N SER A 590 -30.46 -6.40 -41.11
CA SER A 590 -30.78 -6.28 -39.69
C SER A 590 -30.25 -4.97 -39.11
N VAL A 591 -30.95 -4.47 -38.09
CA VAL A 591 -30.58 -3.28 -37.32
C VAL A 591 -30.47 -3.66 -35.84
N SER A 592 -29.30 -3.44 -35.25
CA SER A 592 -29.08 -3.61 -33.81
C SER A 592 -28.74 -2.26 -33.18
N GLN A 593 -29.60 -1.79 -32.27
CA GLN A 593 -29.45 -0.51 -31.60
C GLN A 593 -28.67 -0.67 -30.28
N SER A 594 -27.65 0.16 -30.06
CA SER A 594 -26.86 0.17 -28.82
C SER A 594 -26.35 1.59 -28.49
N GLN A 595 -25.13 1.75 -27.96
CA GLN A 595 -24.42 3.05 -27.96
C GLN A 595 -24.03 3.48 -29.40
N TYR A 596 -23.88 2.50 -30.31
CA TYR A 596 -23.77 2.70 -31.76
C TYR A 596 -24.76 1.77 -32.46
N ASP A 597 -25.41 2.25 -33.50
CA ASP A 597 -26.31 1.44 -34.31
C ASP A 597 -25.51 0.64 -35.33
N ARG A 598 -25.72 -0.68 -35.30
CA ARG A 598 -25.08 -1.63 -36.20
C ARG A 598 -26.10 -2.05 -37.26
N TYR A 599 -25.73 -1.83 -38.51
CA TYR A 599 -26.51 -2.21 -39.68
C TYR A 599 -25.78 -3.30 -40.44
N GLU A 600 -26.35 -4.50 -40.51
CA GLU A 600 -25.84 -5.53 -41.42
C GLU A 600 -26.50 -5.34 -42.78
N MET A 601 -25.69 -5.12 -43.81
CA MET A 601 -26.17 -4.80 -45.15
C MET A 601 -25.56 -5.75 -46.18
N LYS A 602 -26.38 -6.18 -47.13
CA LYS A 602 -25.93 -6.99 -48.27
C LYS A 602 -25.73 -6.11 -49.49
N ILE A 603 -24.54 -6.16 -50.09
CA ILE A 603 -24.24 -5.39 -51.31
C ILE A 603 -24.96 -6.05 -52.48
N THR A 604 -25.91 -5.34 -53.08
CA THR A 604 -26.70 -5.79 -54.24
C THR A 604 -26.08 -5.34 -55.55
N GLN A 605 -25.34 -4.22 -55.55
CA GLN A 605 -24.62 -3.74 -56.72
C GLN A 605 -23.37 -2.95 -56.31
N VAL A 606 -22.25 -3.21 -56.99
CA VAL A 606 -21.02 -2.42 -56.87
C VAL A 606 -20.96 -1.46 -58.05
N ILE A 607 -21.10 -0.16 -57.79
CA ILE A 607 -21.10 0.89 -58.82
C ILE A 607 -19.68 1.43 -59.00
N LYS A 608 -18.97 1.68 -57.90
CA LYS A 608 -17.57 2.10 -57.89
C LYS A 608 -16.82 1.37 -56.79
N ILE A 609 -15.81 0.59 -57.18
CA ILE A 609 -14.88 -0.06 -56.26
C ILE A 609 -14.01 1.04 -55.64
N GLY A 610 -14.03 1.14 -54.32
CA GLY A 610 -13.19 2.06 -53.56
C GLY A 610 -11.77 1.53 -53.38
N VAL A 611 -11.23 1.65 -52.17
CA VAL A 611 -9.86 1.22 -51.82
C VAL A 611 -9.84 -0.17 -51.14
N GLU A 612 -11.01 -0.74 -50.83
CA GLU A 612 -11.14 -2.09 -50.30
C GLU A 612 -11.03 -3.12 -51.44
N GLU A 613 -10.00 -3.96 -51.41
CA GLU A 613 -9.83 -5.07 -52.36
C GLU A 613 -10.79 -6.22 -52.01
N GLY A 614 -11.42 -6.81 -53.04
CA GLY A 614 -12.21 -8.03 -52.90
C GLY A 614 -13.69 -7.87 -52.56
N VAL A 615 -14.25 -6.65 -52.60
CA VAL A 615 -15.71 -6.45 -52.40
C VAL A 615 -16.49 -6.99 -53.60
N SER A 616 -17.36 -7.97 -53.37
CA SER A 616 -18.15 -8.62 -54.42
C SER A 616 -19.66 -8.45 -54.24
N VAL A 617 -20.42 -8.59 -55.33
CA VAL A 617 -21.89 -8.56 -55.26
C VAL A 617 -22.37 -9.78 -54.49
N GLY A 618 -23.20 -9.57 -53.47
CA GLY A 618 -23.68 -10.62 -52.58
C GLY A 618 -22.99 -10.65 -51.21
N ASP A 619 -21.89 -9.92 -51.05
CA ASP A 619 -21.18 -9.77 -49.78
C ASP A 619 -22.06 -9.09 -48.71
N THR A 620 -21.97 -9.59 -47.48
CA THR A 620 -22.52 -8.91 -46.30
C THR A 620 -21.43 -8.06 -45.66
N ARG A 621 -21.76 -6.80 -45.34
CA ARG A 621 -20.89 -5.84 -44.66
C ARG A 621 -21.64 -5.21 -43.49
N VAL A 622 -20.88 -4.78 -42.49
CA VAL A 622 -21.41 -4.14 -41.28
C VAL A 622 -21.11 -2.65 -41.35
N PHE A 623 -22.15 -1.82 -41.26
CA PHE A 623 -22.06 -0.38 -41.17
C PHE A 623 -22.39 0.04 -39.73
N LEU A 624 -21.67 1.04 -39.23
CA LEU A 624 -21.81 1.54 -37.87
C LEU A 624 -22.18 3.03 -37.91
N SER A 625 -23.11 3.44 -37.07
CA SER A 625 -23.49 4.84 -36.87
C SER A 625 -23.58 5.15 -35.38
N HIS A 626 -23.26 6.38 -34.98
CA HIS A 626 -23.42 6.79 -33.59
C HIS A 626 -24.90 6.93 -33.22
N ALA A 627 -25.30 6.60 -31.98
CA ALA A 627 -26.69 6.74 -31.52
C ALA A 627 -27.24 8.17 -31.67
N GLY A 628 -26.37 9.19 -31.56
CA GLY A 628 -26.72 10.60 -31.81
C GLY A 628 -27.11 10.91 -33.27
N CYS A 629 -26.72 10.07 -34.23
CA CYS A 629 -27.03 10.25 -35.65
C CYS A 629 -28.34 9.56 -36.09
N ARG A 630 -29.06 8.92 -35.16
CA ARG A 630 -30.34 8.22 -35.43
C ARG A 630 -31.37 9.10 -36.14
N GLY A 631 -31.50 10.34 -35.67
CA GLY A 631 -32.48 11.28 -36.21
C GLY A 631 -32.25 11.65 -37.68
N GLY A 632 -31.02 11.50 -38.20
CA GLY A 632 -30.67 11.82 -39.59
C GLY A 632 -30.65 10.63 -40.55
N LEU A 633 -30.42 9.40 -40.08
CA LEU A 633 -30.22 8.22 -40.95
C LEU A 633 -31.46 7.35 -41.10
N ASP A 634 -32.19 7.05 -40.02
CA ASP A 634 -33.38 6.17 -39.95
C ASP A 634 -33.45 5.05 -41.03
N LEU A 635 -32.40 4.23 -41.13
CA LEU A 635 -32.34 3.16 -42.12
C LEU A 635 -33.25 1.99 -41.72
N LYS A 636 -34.10 1.54 -42.64
CA LYS A 636 -35.13 0.52 -42.39
C LYS A 636 -34.72 -0.84 -42.91
N GLU A 637 -34.97 -1.87 -42.11
CA GLU A 637 -34.78 -3.27 -42.51
C GLU A 637 -35.54 -3.59 -43.80
N GLY A 638 -34.91 -4.37 -44.68
CA GLY A 638 -35.49 -4.79 -45.94
C GLY A 638 -35.45 -3.74 -47.07
N THR A 639 -34.96 -2.52 -46.81
CA THR A 639 -34.91 -1.43 -47.80
C THR A 639 -33.54 -1.33 -48.47
N ASP A 640 -33.51 -0.97 -49.76
CA ASP A 640 -32.29 -0.71 -50.53
C ASP A 640 -31.86 0.75 -50.41
N TYR A 641 -30.58 0.99 -50.13
CA TYR A 641 -29.97 2.32 -50.05
C TYR A 641 -28.77 2.44 -50.99
N LEU A 642 -28.56 3.66 -51.50
CA LEU A 642 -27.36 4.04 -52.22
C LEU A 642 -26.37 4.66 -51.23
N ILE A 643 -25.23 4.02 -51.04
CA ILE A 643 -24.23 4.40 -50.05
C ILE A 643 -22.99 4.92 -50.78
N MET A 644 -22.52 6.09 -50.37
CA MET A 644 -21.31 6.72 -50.88
C MET A 644 -20.47 7.20 -49.71
N GLY A 645 -19.20 6.78 -49.64
CA GLY A 645 -18.31 7.16 -48.54
C GLY A 645 -16.84 7.22 -48.96
N PRO A 646 -16.03 8.10 -48.35
CA PRO A 646 -14.59 8.18 -48.61
C PRO A 646 -13.84 6.95 -48.09
N LYS A 647 -12.58 6.78 -48.52
CA LYS A 647 -11.65 5.75 -47.99
C LYS A 647 -11.59 5.77 -46.46
N THR A 648 -11.63 6.95 -45.84
CA THR A 648 -11.49 7.11 -44.40
C THR A 648 -12.58 6.38 -43.62
N ASP A 649 -13.72 6.04 -44.21
CA ASP A 649 -14.83 5.38 -43.49
C ASP A 649 -14.62 3.87 -43.32
N LEU A 650 -13.64 3.30 -44.04
CA LEU A 650 -13.26 1.90 -43.90
C LEU A 650 -12.51 1.68 -42.59
N TRP A 651 -13.03 0.78 -41.75
CA TRP A 651 -12.39 0.38 -40.51
C TRP A 651 -11.73 -0.99 -40.71
N TYR A 652 -10.40 -1.01 -40.87
CA TYR A 652 -9.65 -2.24 -41.11
C TYR A 652 -9.67 -3.15 -39.88
N LYS A 653 -9.89 -4.44 -40.13
CA LYS A 653 -9.68 -5.53 -39.18
C LYS A 653 -8.18 -5.86 -39.21
N ASP A 654 -7.48 -5.63 -38.11
CA ASP A 654 -6.14 -6.17 -37.97
C ASP A 654 -6.24 -7.70 -38.06
N SER A 655 -5.51 -8.29 -38.99
CA SER A 655 -5.52 -9.74 -39.27
C SER A 655 -4.78 -10.56 -38.20
N SER A 656 -4.23 -9.90 -37.18
CA SER A 656 -3.43 -10.48 -36.09
C SER A 656 -4.25 -11.00 -34.90
N THR A 657 -5.52 -10.60 -34.74
CA THR A 657 -6.39 -11.17 -33.69
C THR A 657 -7.22 -12.33 -34.25
N ASN A 658 -6.53 -13.44 -34.56
CA ASN A 658 -7.14 -14.74 -34.79
C ASN A 658 -6.18 -15.83 -34.29
N SER A 659 -6.09 -15.97 -32.97
CA SER A 659 -5.86 -17.27 -32.35
C SER A 659 -6.52 -17.23 -30.98
N ALA A 660 -7.71 -17.84 -30.94
CA ALA A 660 -8.34 -18.27 -29.71
C ALA A 660 -7.49 -19.38 -29.08
N THR A 661 -7.19 -19.21 -27.79
CA THR A 661 -7.24 -20.24 -26.74
C THR A 661 -7.36 -19.54 -25.41
#